data_AF-A0A2D5S9W7-F1
#
_entry.id   AF-A0A2D5S9W7-F1
#
_cell.length_a   1.000
_cell.length_b   1.000
_cell.length_c   1.000
_cell.angle_alpha   90.00
_cell.angle_beta   90.00
_cell.angle_gamma   90.00
#
_symmetry.space_group_name_H-M   'P 1'
#
loop_
_entity.id
_entity.type
_entity.pdbx_description
1 polymer ?
#
loop_
_entity_poly.entity_id
_entity_poly.type
_entity_poly.pdbx_seq_one_letter_code
_entity_poly.pdbx_strand_id
1 'polypeptide(L)'
;MWNFKIDVPRGRVAVLLVVAAAMVGPLPDLGTADELDQARKAAKEALTFEAETHEEWFSVSSARAATQAIAEASREAAERALAEFEEAGRNLKRTEGQEQAETRNGLANRLTALRAATDQMITDHEVAQRAIEAVPPMETRMWLVIADTQAALRTVAQLEAKQAQELVDRVAADASGVSSAEQARLALRKVRQIDALTAWKAEAWSRTFQQSTFNQMRRMHAEAGKLAEALAAAETDPRRQKRLKTLVASSTEKRRKAQDQSETIGRTADTAADDLRVLSNLAWGGLKPLATQTWDQSHARHLLVRAGFGGTPKQVAELCDMGPHRAVEFLVDFQRQPAAKPVFDAAPQQPRQPYEAMIRLDRLRLRAANRRKRSDEQQLTRLRHWWLRRMIESPRPLQEKMTLWWHGHFAVQQSVVENSFALYRQNQLFREHAAGNFAALLHGIVHDPAMLRYLDNNTNVKGHANENLAREIMELFAMGEYQGYGEQDVREAARALTGYNFDARSGQFRFRRDEHDEGLKTVFGQTGPFTGDDLVALILEQPTTSRFIARKLFEFFAYRDPDTETVEALAAVVRNADYELAPVLKNLFLSEEFYSSKALGTQIKSPVELVVGTLRSLNVALVPNPASIDTALQDMGQELFEPPDVKGWRGGRSWVNSSRLLTRYNAITELVRNVQQGGQREGIDVVALLQGTECQTSADVVDYLAKACLVRPLEASKRQELVSNLEDLPSISQWASQRDTVNRRLQDLLVLLVSVPEYQFQ
;
A
#
# COMPACT_ATOMS: atom_id res chain seq x y z
N MET A 1 -8.00 30.28 17.34
CA MET A 1 -7.93 30.81 15.96
C MET A 1 -6.81 30.09 15.24
N TRP A 2 -7.14 29.24 14.28
CA TRP A 2 -6.16 28.64 13.38
C TRP A 2 -5.89 29.61 12.23
N ASN A 3 -4.62 29.73 11.82
CA ASN A 3 -4.28 29.99 10.43
C ASN A 3 -2.87 29.43 10.16
N PHE A 4 -2.83 28.16 9.75
CA PHE A 4 -1.68 27.57 9.10
C PHE A 4 -1.76 27.85 7.60
N LYS A 5 -0.75 28.54 7.07
CA LYS A 5 -0.34 28.37 5.67
C LYS A 5 1.03 27.72 5.70
N ILE A 6 1.07 26.45 5.31
CA ILE A 6 2.30 25.67 5.19
C ILE A 6 2.69 25.72 3.72
N ASP A 7 3.70 26.52 3.41
CA ASP A 7 4.45 26.43 2.17
C ASP A 7 5.85 25.95 2.55
N VAL A 8 6.30 24.82 1.98
CA VAL A 8 7.56 24.22 2.42
C VAL A 8 8.46 23.78 1.29
N PRO A 9 9.63 24.41 1.26
CA PRO A 9 10.86 23.81 0.79
C PRO A 9 11.97 23.74 1.88
N ARG A 10 12.71 22.61 1.83
CA ARG A 10 14.02 22.22 2.42
C ARG A 10 14.29 22.51 3.92
N GLY A 11 14.45 21.42 4.69
CA GLY A 11 14.75 21.41 6.15
C GLY A 11 13.87 20.47 6.99
N ARG A 12 12.94 19.72 6.37
CA ARG A 12 11.80 19.07 7.03
C ARG A 12 12.09 17.85 7.94
N VAL A 13 13.33 17.44 8.15
CA VAL A 13 13.61 16.27 9.00
C VAL A 13 13.95 16.68 10.44
N ALA A 14 14.81 17.68 10.62
CA ALA A 14 15.29 18.08 11.95
C ALA A 14 14.18 18.73 12.82
N VAL A 15 13.35 19.62 12.24
CA VAL A 15 12.30 20.34 12.99
C VAL A 15 11.15 19.41 13.39
N LEU A 16 10.81 18.41 12.55
CA LEU A 16 9.79 17.40 12.88
C LEU A 16 10.26 16.44 14.00
N LEU A 17 11.57 16.16 14.07
CA LEU A 17 12.17 15.31 15.10
C LEU A 17 12.28 16.03 16.46
N VAL A 18 12.63 17.32 16.47
CA VAL A 18 12.66 18.13 17.70
C VAL A 18 11.25 18.34 18.27
N VAL A 19 10.24 18.52 17.41
CA VAL A 19 8.83 18.63 17.85
C VAL A 19 8.28 17.28 18.33
N ALA A 20 8.69 16.16 17.73
CA ALA A 20 8.29 14.82 18.21
C ALA A 20 8.96 14.44 19.55
N ALA A 21 10.19 14.85 19.79
CA ALA A 21 10.89 14.68 21.06
C ALA A 21 10.30 15.55 22.19
N ALA A 22 9.68 16.68 21.86
CA ALA A 22 9.09 17.61 22.82
C ALA A 22 7.62 17.31 23.19
N MET A 23 6.94 16.37 22.50
CA MET A 23 5.50 16.13 22.63
C MET A 23 5.08 15.02 23.61
N VAL A 24 6.00 14.43 24.37
CA VAL A 24 5.65 13.48 25.45
C VAL A 24 6.35 13.94 26.72
N GLY A 25 5.56 14.34 27.72
CA GLY A 25 6.06 14.88 28.98
C GLY A 25 6.93 13.88 29.76
N PRO A 26 7.75 14.36 30.71
CA PRO A 26 8.65 13.51 31.47
C PRO A 26 7.87 12.45 32.25
N LEU A 27 8.37 11.22 32.24
CA LEU A 27 8.00 10.20 33.21
C LEU A 27 8.44 10.65 34.61
N PRO A 28 7.71 10.28 35.69
CA PRO A 28 8.07 10.68 37.05
C PRO A 28 9.47 10.16 37.43
N ASP A 29 10.30 11.04 37.96
CA ASP A 29 11.70 10.79 38.34
C ASP A 29 11.86 9.64 39.33
N LEU A 30 12.48 8.53 38.88
CA LEU A 30 13.21 7.58 39.73
C LEU A 30 14.40 7.02 38.92
N GLY A 31 15.63 7.35 39.34
CA GLY A 31 16.89 7.18 38.58
C GLY A 31 17.36 5.74 38.30
N THR A 32 18.54 5.49 37.70
CA THR A 32 19.75 6.33 37.54
C THR A 32 19.65 7.35 36.40
N ALA A 33 19.25 8.58 36.74
CA ALA A 33 19.15 9.70 35.81
C ALA A 33 20.47 9.96 35.07
N ASP A 34 21.63 9.69 35.69
CA ASP A 34 22.93 10.03 35.11
C ASP A 34 23.30 9.25 33.85
N GLU A 35 23.04 7.94 33.76
CA GLU A 35 23.43 7.16 32.56
C GLU A 35 22.52 7.44 31.37
N LEU A 36 21.23 7.65 31.66
CA LEU A 36 20.21 7.91 30.66
C LEU A 36 20.28 9.36 30.18
N ASP A 37 20.59 10.30 31.06
CA ASP A 37 20.84 11.70 30.72
C ASP A 37 22.21 11.87 30.02
N GLN A 38 23.24 11.09 30.40
CA GLN A 38 24.49 10.99 29.64
C GLN A 38 24.27 10.41 28.24
N ALA A 39 23.46 9.36 28.09
CA ALA A 39 23.18 8.76 26.79
C ALA A 39 22.29 9.67 25.92
N ARG A 40 21.30 10.37 26.51
CA ARG A 40 20.50 11.40 25.83
C ARG A 40 21.35 12.60 25.42
N LYS A 41 22.28 13.01 26.27
CA LYS A 41 23.26 14.07 25.98
C LYS A 41 24.20 13.65 24.85
N ALA A 42 24.74 12.43 24.89
CA ALA A 42 25.57 11.88 23.81
C ALA A 42 24.81 11.76 22.48
N ALA A 43 23.55 11.32 22.50
CA ALA A 43 22.71 11.27 21.30
C ALA A 43 22.41 12.67 20.76
N LYS A 44 22.13 13.65 21.63
CA LYS A 44 21.89 15.05 21.26
C LYS A 44 23.15 15.72 20.71
N GLU A 45 24.32 15.47 21.30
CA GLU A 45 25.62 15.96 20.81
C GLU A 45 25.96 15.34 19.46
N ALA A 46 25.73 14.05 19.26
CA ALA A 46 25.93 13.37 17.98
C ALA A 46 24.99 13.89 16.88
N LEU A 47 23.71 14.12 17.19
CA LEU A 47 22.73 14.71 16.26
C LEU A 47 23.04 16.17 15.92
N THR A 48 23.59 16.93 16.87
CA THR A 48 24.01 18.33 16.63
C THR A 48 25.25 18.38 15.74
N PHE A 49 26.24 17.53 16.03
CA PHE A 49 27.43 17.38 15.19
C PHE A 49 27.10 16.88 13.77
N GLU A 50 26.12 15.98 13.64
CA GLU A 50 25.59 15.53 12.34
C GLU A 50 24.94 16.68 11.56
N ALA A 51 24.09 17.49 12.21
CA ALA A 51 23.43 18.62 11.58
C ALA A 51 24.45 19.66 11.06
N GLU A 52 25.47 19.97 11.87
CA GLU A 52 26.57 20.86 11.49
C GLU A 52 27.39 20.30 10.33
N THR A 53 27.74 19.00 10.37
CA THR A 53 28.48 18.31 9.30
C THR A 53 27.68 18.22 8.00
N HIS A 54 26.36 18.07 8.09
CA HIS A 54 25.45 17.99 6.96
C HIS A 54 25.20 19.37 6.32
N GLU A 55 25.10 20.45 7.11
CA GLU A 55 25.06 21.83 6.61
C GLU A 55 26.38 22.22 5.94
N GLU A 56 27.53 21.88 6.52
CA GLU A 56 28.85 22.07 5.88
C GLU A 56 28.93 21.29 4.55
N TRP A 57 28.44 20.05 4.50
CA TRP A 57 28.44 19.24 3.28
C TRP A 57 27.54 19.84 2.19
N PHE A 58 26.33 20.27 2.54
CA PHE A 58 25.41 20.89 1.57
C PHE A 58 25.93 22.24 1.09
N SER A 59 26.57 23.02 1.96
CA SER A 59 27.26 24.27 1.63
C SER A 59 28.40 24.04 0.64
N VAL A 60 29.29 23.08 0.91
CA VAL A 60 30.42 22.73 0.03
C VAL A 60 29.94 22.11 -1.29
N SER A 61 28.89 21.28 -1.26
CA SER A 61 28.25 20.68 -2.44
C SER A 61 27.55 21.72 -3.32
N SER A 62 26.83 22.66 -2.72
CA SER A 62 26.16 23.76 -3.43
C SER A 62 27.18 24.75 -4.00
N ALA A 63 28.26 25.04 -3.26
CA ALA A 63 29.39 25.82 -3.75
C ALA A 63 30.12 25.12 -4.91
N ARG A 64 30.28 23.78 -4.87
CA ARG A 64 30.79 22.97 -5.99
C ARG A 64 29.90 23.06 -7.22
N ALA A 65 28.59 22.85 -7.06
CA ALA A 65 27.64 22.93 -8.18
C ALA A 65 27.56 24.34 -8.79
N ALA A 66 27.62 25.38 -7.96
CA ALA A 66 27.66 26.77 -8.43
C ALA A 66 28.97 27.09 -9.17
N THR A 67 30.12 26.66 -8.64
CA THR A 67 31.43 26.87 -9.29
C THR A 67 31.51 26.12 -10.61
N GLN A 68 30.97 24.90 -10.68
CA GLN A 68 30.93 24.09 -11.90
C GLN A 68 29.99 24.70 -12.96
N ALA A 69 28.80 25.15 -12.58
CA ALA A 69 27.86 25.80 -13.49
C ALA A 69 28.41 27.14 -14.04
N ILE A 70 29.12 27.91 -13.22
CA ILE A 70 29.79 29.15 -13.67
C ILE A 70 30.91 28.84 -14.66
N ALA A 71 31.67 27.77 -14.45
CA ALA A 71 32.75 27.38 -15.35
C ALA A 71 32.24 26.80 -16.67
N GLU A 72 31.18 25.99 -16.64
CA GLU A 72 30.51 25.46 -17.85
C GLU A 72 29.90 26.59 -18.69
N ALA A 73 29.22 27.55 -18.06
CA ALA A 73 28.68 28.72 -18.74
C ALA A 73 29.78 29.60 -19.38
N SER A 74 30.92 29.73 -18.70
CA SER A 74 32.08 30.49 -19.21
C SER A 74 32.72 29.79 -20.42
N ARG A 75 32.79 28.46 -20.40
CA ARG A 75 33.28 27.66 -21.52
C ARG A 75 32.35 27.74 -22.74
N GLU A 76 31.04 27.59 -22.55
CA GLU A 76 30.07 27.69 -23.65
C GLU A 76 30.04 29.09 -24.30
N ALA A 77 30.25 30.14 -23.50
CA ALA A 77 30.36 31.50 -24.02
C ALA A 77 31.62 31.68 -24.89
N ALA A 78 32.75 31.09 -24.47
CA ALA A 78 34.00 31.12 -25.23
C ALA A 78 33.90 30.32 -26.55
N GLU A 79 33.29 29.14 -26.51
CA GLU A 79 33.06 28.30 -27.70
C GLU A 79 32.11 28.99 -28.71
N ARG A 80 31.07 29.68 -28.23
CA ARG A 80 30.17 30.48 -29.08
C ARG A 80 30.88 31.68 -29.72
N ALA A 81 31.67 32.43 -28.95
CA ALA A 81 32.43 33.56 -29.46
C ALA A 81 33.43 33.13 -30.56
N LEU A 82 34.04 31.96 -30.41
CA LEU A 82 34.94 31.38 -31.42
C LEU A 82 34.17 31.02 -32.70
N ALA A 83 33.01 30.38 -32.58
CA ALA A 83 32.20 29.95 -33.71
C ALA A 83 31.65 31.14 -34.54
N GLU A 84 31.14 32.19 -33.88
CA GLU A 84 30.66 33.41 -34.52
C GLU A 84 31.79 34.14 -35.28
N PHE A 85 33.00 34.17 -34.71
CA PHE A 85 34.17 34.77 -35.36
C PHE A 85 34.68 33.94 -36.55
N GLU A 86 34.65 32.60 -36.47
CA GLU A 86 35.00 31.74 -37.59
C GLU A 86 34.01 31.89 -38.75
N GLU A 87 32.73 32.09 -38.44
CA GLU A 87 31.71 32.37 -39.45
C GLU A 87 31.91 33.74 -40.10
N ALA A 88 32.21 34.78 -39.32
CA ALA A 88 32.60 36.10 -39.83
C ALA A 88 33.84 36.02 -40.73
N GLY A 89 34.85 35.22 -40.36
CA GLY A 89 36.05 34.97 -41.16
C GLY A 89 35.79 34.18 -42.45
N ARG A 90 34.84 33.23 -42.43
CA ARG A 90 34.38 32.50 -43.62
C ARG A 90 33.62 33.43 -44.60
N ASN A 91 32.82 34.36 -44.08
CA ASN A 91 32.11 35.36 -44.88
C ASN A 91 33.06 36.39 -45.51
N LEU A 92 34.11 36.78 -44.81
CA LEU A 92 35.15 37.68 -45.33
C LEU A 92 35.97 37.04 -46.47
N LYS A 93 36.16 35.71 -46.46
CA LYS A 93 36.84 34.95 -47.54
C LYS A 93 36.07 34.91 -48.87
N ARG A 94 34.80 35.35 -48.91
CA ARG A 94 33.94 35.31 -50.10
C ARG A 94 33.89 36.63 -50.89
N THR A 95 34.58 37.68 -50.45
CA THR A 95 34.64 38.99 -51.14
C THR A 95 36.10 39.32 -51.47
N GLU A 96 36.41 39.64 -52.73
CA GLU A 96 37.79 39.84 -53.21
C GLU A 96 38.20 41.33 -53.26
N GLY A 97 39.37 41.68 -52.68
CA GLY A 97 40.01 43.00 -52.85
C GLY A 97 41.27 43.22 -52.00
N GLN A 98 42.26 43.94 -52.54
CA GLN A 98 43.62 44.13 -51.99
C GLN A 98 43.73 44.94 -50.68
N GLU A 99 42.67 45.61 -50.22
CA GLU A 99 42.62 46.30 -48.92
C GLU A 99 42.63 45.32 -47.72
N GLN A 100 42.54 44.02 -48.01
CA GLN A 100 42.36 42.93 -47.05
C GLN A 100 43.66 42.38 -46.41
N ALA A 101 44.86 42.78 -46.83
CA ALA A 101 46.09 42.20 -46.30
C ALA A 101 46.43 42.71 -44.88
N GLU A 102 46.29 44.03 -44.63
CA GLU A 102 46.49 44.62 -43.30
C GLU A 102 45.36 44.25 -42.33
N THR A 103 44.12 44.18 -42.82
CA THR A 103 42.98 43.69 -42.04
C THR A 103 43.12 42.19 -41.72
N ARG A 104 43.64 41.36 -42.64
CA ARG A 104 43.95 39.94 -42.36
C ARG A 104 45.00 39.77 -41.27
N ASN A 105 46.08 40.54 -41.29
CA ASN A 105 47.13 40.46 -40.28
C ASN A 105 46.64 40.97 -38.91
N GLY A 106 45.86 42.06 -38.88
CA GLY A 106 45.20 42.53 -37.66
C GLY A 106 44.20 41.53 -37.08
N LEU A 107 43.45 40.84 -37.95
CA LEU A 107 42.53 39.77 -37.57
C LEU A 107 43.28 38.56 -37.04
N ALA A 108 44.38 38.14 -37.69
CA ALA A 108 45.20 37.01 -37.26
C ALA A 108 45.80 37.24 -35.86
N ASN A 109 46.33 38.44 -35.59
CA ASN A 109 46.88 38.78 -34.28
C ASN A 109 45.81 38.79 -33.18
N ARG A 110 44.60 39.30 -33.47
CA ARG A 110 43.47 39.23 -32.54
C ARG A 110 42.98 37.80 -32.32
N LEU A 111 43.02 36.95 -33.34
CA LEU A 111 42.66 35.53 -33.27
C LEU A 111 43.63 34.76 -32.36
N THR A 112 44.93 35.08 -32.44
CA THR A 112 45.96 34.52 -31.55
C THR A 112 45.77 35.00 -30.12
N ALA A 113 45.43 36.28 -29.89
CA ALA A 113 45.17 36.81 -28.55
C ALA A 113 43.88 36.22 -27.91
N LEU A 114 42.81 36.06 -28.68
CA LEU A 114 41.57 35.42 -28.22
C LEU A 114 41.78 33.94 -27.92
N ARG A 115 42.54 33.21 -28.73
CA ARG A 115 42.92 31.82 -28.44
C ARG A 115 43.72 31.71 -27.15
N ALA A 116 44.72 32.58 -26.95
CA ALA A 116 45.51 32.60 -25.73
C ALA A 116 44.67 32.92 -24.47
N ALA A 117 43.69 33.84 -24.58
CA ALA A 117 42.77 34.14 -23.47
C ALA A 117 41.84 32.96 -23.16
N THR A 118 41.32 32.27 -24.18
CA THR A 118 40.49 31.07 -24.00
C THR A 118 41.28 29.90 -23.40
N ASP A 119 42.52 29.68 -23.84
CA ASP A 119 43.40 28.63 -23.30
C ASP A 119 43.74 28.89 -21.81
N GLN A 120 43.91 30.16 -21.42
CA GLN A 120 44.10 30.53 -20.01
C GLN A 120 42.85 30.24 -19.17
N MET A 121 41.64 30.54 -19.67
CA MET A 121 40.38 30.26 -18.97
C MET A 121 40.12 28.75 -18.81
N ILE A 122 40.53 27.93 -19.78
CA ILE A 122 40.49 26.46 -19.68
C ILE A 122 41.47 25.96 -18.61
N THR A 123 42.66 26.56 -18.53
CA THR A 123 43.67 26.20 -17.54
C THR A 123 43.21 26.55 -16.11
N ASP A 124 42.57 27.71 -15.92
CA ASP A 124 42.02 28.12 -14.63
C ASP A 124 40.85 27.21 -14.18
N HIS A 125 40.05 26.70 -15.14
CA HIS A 125 39.03 25.68 -14.90
C HIS A 125 39.63 24.36 -14.39
N GLU A 126 40.72 23.88 -15.00
CA GLU A 126 41.41 22.67 -14.55
C GLU A 126 42.04 22.83 -13.15
N VAL A 127 42.52 24.02 -12.80
CA VAL A 127 43.08 24.31 -11.46
C VAL A 127 41.97 24.31 -10.39
N ALA A 128 40.81 24.89 -10.68
CA ALA A 128 39.65 24.83 -9.79
C ALA A 128 39.17 23.37 -9.60
N GLN A 129 39.20 22.56 -10.66
CA GLN A 129 38.84 21.15 -10.61
C GLN A 129 39.82 20.31 -9.76
N ARG A 130 41.13 20.58 -9.86
CA ARG A 130 42.15 19.92 -8.99
C ARG A 130 42.03 20.34 -7.52
N ALA A 131 41.64 21.57 -7.22
CA ALA A 131 41.38 22.02 -5.85
C ALA A 131 40.15 21.33 -5.23
N ILE A 132 39.15 20.99 -6.04
CA ILE A 132 37.96 20.19 -5.64
C ILE A 132 38.34 18.72 -5.36
N GLU A 133 39.28 18.17 -6.14
CA GLU A 133 39.76 16.78 -6.02
C GLU A 133 40.74 16.55 -4.84
N ALA A 134 41.41 17.60 -4.34
CA ALA A 134 42.44 17.50 -3.30
C ALA A 134 41.91 17.28 -1.87
N VAL A 135 40.59 17.23 -1.64
CA VAL A 135 39.99 17.10 -0.30
C VAL A 135 39.38 15.72 -0.05
N PRO A 136 40.07 14.82 0.68
CA PRO A 136 39.41 13.81 1.54
C PRO A 136 39.96 13.84 2.99
N PRO A 137 39.20 13.57 4.09
CA PRO A 137 38.06 12.65 4.22
C PRO A 137 36.91 13.17 5.12
N MET A 138 35.86 13.76 4.55
CA MET A 138 34.63 14.09 5.28
C MET A 138 33.65 12.89 5.31
N GLU A 139 33.71 12.04 4.28
CA GLU A 139 32.95 10.78 4.18
C GLU A 139 33.29 9.79 5.30
N THR A 140 34.58 9.61 5.63
CA THR A 140 35.01 8.71 6.72
C THR A 140 34.56 9.21 8.10
N ARG A 141 34.50 10.53 8.30
CA ARG A 141 33.95 11.12 9.53
C ARG A 141 32.44 10.93 9.62
N MET A 142 31.70 11.11 8.53
CA MET A 142 30.26 10.90 8.49
C MET A 142 29.89 9.43 8.78
N TRP A 143 30.67 8.46 8.27
CA TRP A 143 30.51 7.04 8.60
C TRP A 143 30.74 6.74 10.09
N LEU A 144 31.73 7.36 10.72
CA LEU A 144 31.99 7.21 12.16
C LEU A 144 30.87 7.81 13.02
N VAL A 145 30.39 9.00 12.66
CA VAL A 145 29.27 9.67 13.36
C VAL A 145 27.99 8.86 13.27
N ILE A 146 27.68 8.30 12.10
CA ILE A 146 26.49 7.43 11.92
C ILE A 146 26.62 6.16 12.79
N ALA A 147 27.80 5.54 12.83
CA ALA A 147 28.05 4.35 13.64
C ALA A 147 27.95 4.65 15.15
N ASP A 148 28.51 5.77 15.62
CA ASP A 148 28.49 6.18 17.02
C ASP A 148 27.07 6.58 17.47
N THR A 149 26.30 7.26 16.60
CA THR A 149 24.89 7.60 16.86
C THR A 149 24.02 6.35 16.97
N GLN A 150 24.27 5.35 16.12
CA GLN A 150 23.58 4.06 16.17
C GLN A 150 23.90 3.27 17.44
N ALA A 151 25.16 3.28 17.89
CA ALA A 151 25.56 2.64 19.13
C ALA A 151 24.87 3.30 20.33
N ALA A 152 24.86 4.64 20.39
CA ALA A 152 24.22 5.40 21.47
C ALA A 152 22.71 5.13 21.55
N LEU A 153 21.98 5.16 20.42
CA LEU A 153 20.54 4.90 20.39
C LEU A 153 20.18 3.47 20.79
N ARG A 154 21.02 2.48 20.44
CA ARG A 154 20.85 1.09 20.90
C ARG A 154 21.03 0.97 22.41
N THR A 155 22.03 1.64 22.98
CA THR A 155 22.29 1.64 24.41
C THR A 155 21.15 2.31 25.19
N VAL A 156 20.61 3.45 24.69
CA VAL A 156 19.42 4.10 25.28
C VAL A 156 18.24 3.12 25.32
N ALA A 157 17.94 2.46 24.19
CA ALA A 157 16.82 1.53 24.10
C ALA A 157 16.98 0.30 25.05
N GLN A 158 18.21 -0.22 25.19
CA GLN A 158 18.49 -1.33 26.10
C GLN A 158 18.31 -0.94 27.58
N LEU A 159 18.69 0.28 27.95
CA LEU A 159 18.55 0.78 29.32
C LEU A 159 17.09 1.10 29.67
N GLU A 160 16.33 1.70 28.76
CA GLU A 160 14.90 1.95 28.95
C GLU A 160 14.10 0.64 29.08
N ALA A 161 14.42 -0.38 28.27
CA ALA A 161 13.82 -1.71 28.39
C ALA A 161 14.13 -2.41 29.73
N LYS A 162 15.34 -2.22 30.26
CA LYS A 162 15.74 -2.77 31.56
C LYS A 162 15.00 -2.09 32.72
N GLN A 163 14.90 -0.76 32.71
CA GLN A 163 14.16 -0.01 33.75
C GLN A 163 12.66 -0.33 33.72
N ALA A 164 12.08 -0.50 32.54
CA ALA A 164 10.71 -0.97 32.38
C ALA A 164 10.50 -2.38 32.97
N GLN A 165 11.44 -3.31 32.73
CA GLN A 165 11.38 -4.66 33.30
C GLN A 165 11.48 -4.63 34.84
N GLU A 166 12.36 -3.81 35.41
CA GLU A 166 12.48 -3.65 36.86
C GLU A 166 11.23 -2.99 37.49
N LEU A 167 10.50 -2.16 36.74
CA LEU A 167 9.21 -1.61 37.16
C LEU A 167 8.12 -2.71 37.14
N VAL A 168 8.14 -3.57 36.12
CA VAL A 168 7.22 -4.71 35.98
C VAL A 168 7.42 -5.73 37.10
N ASP A 169 8.67 -6.06 37.43
CA ASP A 169 8.99 -6.99 38.50
C ASP A 169 8.54 -6.45 39.87
N ARG A 170 8.64 -5.13 40.07
CA ARG A 170 8.12 -4.45 41.27
C ARG A 170 6.59 -4.42 41.34
N VAL A 171 5.92 -4.08 40.24
CA VAL A 171 4.45 -4.11 40.15
C VAL A 171 3.89 -5.52 40.30
N ALA A 172 4.62 -6.54 39.80
CA ALA A 172 4.28 -7.94 40.00
C ALA A 172 4.44 -8.39 41.45
N ALA A 173 5.38 -7.82 42.20
CA ALA A 173 5.59 -8.10 43.62
C ALA A 173 4.50 -7.46 44.52
N ASP A 174 3.93 -6.31 44.15
CA ASP A 174 2.92 -5.58 44.94
C ASP A 174 1.46 -6.03 44.70
N ALA A 175 1.22 -6.93 43.75
CA ALA A 175 -0.14 -7.31 43.33
C ALA A 175 -0.74 -8.49 44.14
N SER A 176 -1.14 -8.22 45.39
CA SER A 176 -2.08 -9.08 46.15
C SER A 176 -3.45 -8.41 46.27
N GLY A 177 -4.41 -8.78 45.39
CA GLY A 177 -5.82 -8.35 45.43
C GLY A 177 -6.30 -7.69 44.13
N VAL A 178 -7.37 -8.21 43.53
CA VAL A 178 -7.73 -8.01 42.10
C VAL A 178 -8.24 -6.60 41.75
N SER A 179 -7.55 -5.94 40.82
CA SER A 179 -8.01 -5.23 39.58
C SER A 179 -6.80 -4.53 38.88
N SER A 180 -5.63 -4.60 39.51
CA SER A 180 -4.33 -4.10 39.04
C SER A 180 -3.67 -4.93 37.94
N ALA A 181 -4.04 -6.20 37.74
CA ALA A 181 -3.40 -7.07 36.74
C ALA A 181 -3.71 -6.67 35.28
N GLU A 182 -4.90 -6.13 35.02
CA GLU A 182 -5.34 -5.70 33.69
C GLU A 182 -4.78 -4.31 33.36
N GLN A 183 -4.68 -3.42 34.36
CA GLN A 183 -3.96 -2.15 34.26
C GLN A 183 -2.45 -2.37 34.12
N ALA A 184 -1.87 -3.35 34.82
CA ALA A 184 -0.47 -3.75 34.65
C ALA A 184 -0.22 -4.35 33.27
N ARG A 185 -1.15 -5.16 32.72
CA ARG A 185 -1.08 -5.65 31.33
C ARG A 185 -1.22 -4.53 30.31
N LEU A 186 -2.11 -3.55 30.54
CA LEU A 186 -2.31 -2.39 29.67
C LEU A 186 -1.11 -1.44 29.71
N ALA A 187 -0.51 -1.23 30.89
CA ALA A 187 0.73 -0.47 31.06
C ALA A 187 1.91 -1.20 30.41
N LEU A 188 2.05 -2.50 30.63
CA LEU A 188 3.05 -3.36 29.98
C LEU A 188 2.90 -3.33 28.45
N ARG A 189 1.67 -3.31 27.94
CA ARG A 189 1.37 -3.14 26.50
C ARG A 189 1.77 -1.77 25.98
N LYS A 190 1.39 -0.70 26.68
CA LYS A 190 1.75 0.67 26.27
C LYS A 190 3.26 0.89 26.29
N VAL A 191 3.97 0.35 27.29
CA VAL A 191 5.43 0.39 27.38
C VAL A 191 6.08 -0.42 26.25
N ARG A 192 5.66 -1.67 26.03
CA ARG A 192 6.17 -2.50 24.91
C ARG A 192 5.84 -1.92 23.53
N GLN A 193 4.71 -1.24 23.40
CA GLN A 193 4.31 -0.54 22.19
C GLN A 193 5.18 0.69 21.96
N ILE A 194 5.56 1.42 23.02
CA ILE A 194 6.50 2.55 22.96
C ILE A 194 7.92 2.04 22.65
N ASP A 195 8.37 0.95 23.26
CA ASP A 195 9.67 0.32 22.98
C ASP A 195 9.76 -0.15 21.52
N ALA A 196 8.71 -0.83 21.04
CA ALA A 196 8.62 -1.29 19.66
C ALA A 196 8.48 -0.13 18.67
N LEU A 197 7.72 0.92 19.00
CA LEU A 197 7.61 2.12 18.16
C LEU A 197 8.91 2.91 18.11
N THR A 198 9.67 2.96 19.20
CA THR A 198 10.95 3.69 19.28
C THR A 198 12.05 2.92 18.54
N ALA A 199 12.10 1.60 18.69
CA ALA A 199 12.98 0.73 17.90
C ALA A 199 12.60 0.75 16.41
N TRP A 200 11.32 0.68 16.08
CA TRP A 200 10.82 0.80 14.71
C TRP A 200 11.11 2.18 14.11
N LYS A 201 10.99 3.27 14.88
CA LYS A 201 11.34 4.62 14.42
C LYS A 201 12.84 4.73 14.13
N ALA A 202 13.69 4.16 14.98
CA ALA A 202 15.14 4.10 14.76
C ALA A 202 15.49 3.25 13.51
N GLU A 203 14.80 2.14 13.30
CA GLU A 203 14.95 1.24 12.16
C GLU A 203 14.42 1.83 10.84
N ALA A 204 13.23 2.43 10.87
CA ALA A 204 12.60 3.09 9.72
C ALA A 204 13.38 4.34 9.32
N TRP A 205 13.89 5.09 10.29
CA TRP A 205 14.84 6.19 10.05
C TRP A 205 16.13 5.65 9.43
N SER A 206 16.74 4.61 10.02
CA SER A 206 17.93 3.94 9.47
C SER A 206 17.70 3.51 8.02
N ARG A 207 16.63 2.80 7.70
CA ARG A 207 16.37 2.31 6.33
C ARG A 207 16.06 3.41 5.33
N THR A 208 15.19 4.36 5.67
CA THR A 208 14.76 5.40 4.73
C THR A 208 15.90 6.37 4.44
N PHE A 209 16.69 6.70 5.47
CA PHE A 209 17.88 7.53 5.34
C PHE A 209 19.02 6.77 4.65
N GLN A 210 19.37 5.55 5.09
CA GLN A 210 20.39 4.73 4.43
C GLN A 210 20.03 4.48 2.97
N GLN A 211 18.81 4.08 2.63
CA GLN A 211 18.47 3.71 1.27
C GLN A 211 18.39 4.91 0.33
N SER A 212 17.88 6.07 0.77
CA SER A 212 17.85 7.27 -0.08
C SER A 212 19.25 7.86 -0.31
N THR A 213 20.04 8.00 0.75
CA THR A 213 21.41 8.52 0.69
C THR A 213 22.33 7.54 -0.05
N PHE A 214 22.20 6.23 0.17
CA PHE A 214 22.96 5.20 -0.53
C PHE A 214 22.57 5.08 -2.00
N ASN A 215 21.29 5.18 -2.36
CA ASN A 215 20.87 5.19 -3.75
C ASN A 215 21.35 6.44 -4.49
N GLN A 216 21.37 7.59 -3.82
CA GLN A 216 21.92 8.83 -4.36
C GLN A 216 23.44 8.74 -4.54
N MET A 217 24.17 8.25 -3.54
CA MET A 217 25.61 7.98 -3.63
C MET A 217 25.94 6.94 -4.71
N ARG A 218 25.13 5.89 -4.85
CA ARG A 218 25.28 4.84 -5.87
C ARG A 218 25.11 5.40 -7.29
N ARG A 219 24.18 6.33 -7.49
CA ARG A 219 24.02 7.05 -8.77
C ARG A 219 25.23 7.93 -9.05
N MET A 220 25.66 8.73 -8.08
CA MET A 220 26.83 9.61 -8.21
C MET A 220 28.12 8.84 -8.47
N HIS A 221 28.37 7.71 -7.80
CA HIS A 221 29.52 6.84 -8.06
C HIS A 221 29.44 6.12 -9.42
N ALA A 222 28.24 5.74 -9.86
CA ALA A 222 28.07 5.15 -11.19
C ALA A 222 28.33 6.17 -12.30
N GLU A 223 27.94 7.42 -12.10
CA GLU A 223 28.24 8.54 -13.01
C GLU A 223 29.73 8.88 -13.00
N ALA A 224 30.35 9.01 -11.82
CA ALA A 224 31.79 9.26 -11.69
C ALA A 224 32.66 8.14 -12.29
N GLY A 225 32.25 6.87 -12.12
CA GLY A 225 32.92 5.72 -12.72
C GLY A 225 32.85 5.72 -14.25
N LYS A 226 31.68 6.02 -14.83
CA LYS A 226 31.51 6.18 -16.29
C LYS A 226 32.36 7.33 -16.83
N LEU A 227 32.46 8.43 -16.09
CA LEU A 227 33.26 9.59 -16.47
C LEU A 227 34.77 9.27 -16.43
N ALA A 228 35.23 8.55 -15.40
CA ALA A 228 36.60 8.09 -15.28
C ALA A 228 36.99 7.05 -16.34
N GLU A 229 36.06 6.15 -16.72
CA GLU A 229 36.23 5.22 -17.83
C GLU A 229 36.33 5.94 -19.18
N ALA A 230 35.47 6.94 -19.42
CA ALA A 230 35.52 7.78 -20.62
C ALA A 230 36.83 8.59 -20.71
N LEU A 231 37.30 9.17 -19.59
CA LEU A 231 38.58 9.89 -19.51
C LEU A 231 39.78 8.95 -19.73
N ALA A 232 39.78 7.76 -19.14
CA ALA A 232 40.85 6.78 -19.33
C ALA A 232 40.90 6.21 -20.76
N ALA A 233 39.77 6.22 -21.48
CA ALA A 233 39.69 5.86 -22.89
C ALA A 233 40.19 6.97 -23.84
N ALA A 234 40.11 8.24 -23.40
CA ALA A 234 40.59 9.40 -24.15
C ALA A 234 42.04 9.83 -23.82
N GLU A 235 42.64 9.30 -22.75
CA GLU A 235 43.97 9.67 -22.24
C GLU A 235 45.12 8.97 -22.98
N THR A 236 46.11 9.74 -23.45
CA THR A 236 47.26 9.24 -24.23
C THR A 236 48.54 9.08 -23.40
N ASP A 237 48.64 9.65 -22.20
CA ASP A 237 49.80 9.47 -21.30
C ASP A 237 49.71 8.11 -20.55
N PRO A 238 50.65 7.17 -20.78
CA PRO A 238 50.61 5.83 -20.17
C PRO A 238 50.66 5.84 -18.64
N ARG A 239 51.30 6.85 -18.02
CA ARG A 239 51.41 6.95 -16.55
C ARG A 239 50.10 7.42 -15.93
N ARG A 240 49.40 8.36 -16.58
CA ARG A 240 48.08 8.84 -16.15
C ARG A 240 46.98 7.81 -16.39
N GLN A 241 47.00 7.13 -17.53
CA GLN A 241 46.05 6.07 -17.84
C GLN A 241 46.13 4.92 -16.83
N LYS A 242 47.34 4.54 -16.40
CA LYS A 242 47.54 3.53 -15.34
C LYS A 242 46.97 4.01 -14.00
N ARG A 243 47.21 5.27 -13.62
CA ARG A 243 46.70 5.87 -12.37
C ARG A 243 45.17 5.94 -12.33
N LEU A 244 44.54 6.34 -13.44
CA LEU A 244 43.08 6.40 -13.59
C LEU A 244 42.45 5.01 -13.52
N LYS A 245 43.04 4.00 -14.19
CA LYS A 245 42.60 2.60 -14.09
C LYS A 245 42.71 2.05 -12.66
N THR A 246 43.77 2.40 -11.92
CA THR A 246 43.92 2.02 -10.51
C THR A 246 42.89 2.72 -9.60
N LEU A 247 42.58 4.00 -9.87
CA LEU A 247 41.54 4.74 -9.17
C LEU A 247 40.16 4.13 -9.38
N VAL A 248 39.79 3.82 -10.63
CA VAL A 248 38.54 3.12 -10.98
C VAL A 248 38.45 1.79 -10.22
N ALA A 249 39.48 0.94 -10.28
CA ALA A 249 39.51 -0.34 -9.58
C ALA A 249 39.40 -0.19 -8.05
N SER A 250 40.06 0.80 -7.45
CA SER A 250 39.97 1.06 -6.01
C SER A 250 38.58 1.57 -5.58
N SER A 251 37.90 2.33 -6.44
CA SER A 251 36.56 2.87 -6.19
C SER A 251 35.49 1.79 -6.28
N THR A 252 35.61 0.85 -7.23
CA THR A 252 34.72 -0.32 -7.34
C THR A 252 34.94 -1.30 -6.19
N GLU A 253 36.17 -1.53 -5.76
CA GLU A 253 36.48 -2.37 -4.59
C GLU A 253 35.90 -1.78 -3.29
N LYS A 254 36.09 -0.46 -3.05
CA LYS A 254 35.52 0.24 -1.89
C LYS A 254 33.99 0.27 -1.92
N ARG A 255 33.40 0.46 -3.11
CA ARG A 255 31.94 0.38 -3.33
C ARG A 255 31.40 -1.01 -2.99
N ARG A 256 32.08 -2.07 -3.43
CA ARG A 256 31.68 -3.46 -3.12
C ARG A 256 31.74 -3.72 -1.62
N LYS A 257 32.84 -3.36 -0.95
CA LYS A 257 32.95 -3.54 0.52
C LYS A 257 31.90 -2.74 1.30
N ALA A 258 31.61 -1.50 0.89
CA ALA A 258 30.56 -0.70 1.51
C ALA A 258 29.16 -1.29 1.28
N GLN A 259 28.93 -1.89 0.12
CA GLN A 259 27.70 -2.61 -0.19
C GLN A 259 27.57 -3.88 0.68
N ASP A 260 28.61 -4.71 0.75
CA ASP A 260 28.63 -5.92 1.58
C ASP A 260 28.41 -5.57 3.06
N GLN A 261 29.00 -4.47 3.55
CA GLN A 261 28.84 -4.03 4.94
C GLN A 261 27.44 -3.44 5.21
N SER A 262 26.87 -2.69 4.27
CA SER A 262 25.49 -2.18 4.34
C SER A 262 24.47 -3.31 4.28
N GLU A 263 24.66 -4.31 3.43
CA GLU A 263 23.80 -5.50 3.34
C GLU A 263 23.88 -6.31 4.64
N THR A 264 25.08 -6.45 5.23
CA THR A 264 25.29 -7.13 6.52
C THR A 264 24.58 -6.40 7.66
N ILE A 265 24.73 -5.08 7.77
CA ILE A 265 24.07 -4.24 8.79
C ILE A 265 22.55 -4.26 8.59
N GLY A 266 22.09 -4.19 7.33
CA GLY A 266 20.68 -4.32 6.96
C GLY A 266 20.08 -5.65 7.41
N ARG A 267 20.73 -6.78 7.10
CA ARG A 267 20.30 -8.12 7.55
C ARG A 267 20.25 -8.23 9.07
N THR A 268 21.24 -7.69 9.79
CA THR A 268 21.25 -7.72 11.26
C THR A 268 20.12 -6.89 11.86
N ALA A 269 19.78 -5.75 11.23
CA ALA A 269 18.65 -4.92 11.62
C ALA A 269 17.30 -5.56 11.24
N ASP A 270 17.22 -6.27 10.11
CA ASP A 270 16.06 -7.08 9.72
C ASP A 270 15.77 -8.16 10.76
N THR A 271 16.78 -8.93 11.18
CA THR A 271 16.61 -9.98 12.19
C THR A 271 16.15 -9.40 13.54
N ALA A 272 16.78 -8.32 14.02
CA ALA A 272 16.36 -7.67 15.27
C ALA A 272 14.95 -7.06 15.19
N ALA A 273 14.56 -6.56 14.01
CA ALA A 273 13.22 -6.03 13.77
C ALA A 273 12.16 -7.14 13.74
N ASP A 274 12.47 -8.29 13.15
CA ASP A 274 11.57 -9.45 13.12
C ASP A 274 11.36 -10.02 14.54
N ASP A 275 12.41 -10.11 15.36
CA ASP A 275 12.29 -10.49 16.77
C ASP A 275 11.39 -9.51 17.55
N LEU A 276 11.53 -8.21 17.31
CA LEU A 276 10.66 -7.17 17.91
C LEU A 276 9.21 -7.23 17.42
N ARG A 277 8.99 -7.61 16.15
CA ARG A 277 7.64 -7.78 15.59
C ARG A 277 6.92 -8.97 16.20
N VAL A 278 7.62 -10.08 16.40
CA VAL A 278 7.08 -11.25 17.13
C VAL A 278 6.70 -10.84 18.55
N LEU A 279 7.55 -10.09 19.26
CA LEU A 279 7.26 -9.59 20.60
C LEU A 279 6.10 -8.59 20.64
N SER A 280 5.96 -7.72 19.63
CA SER A 280 4.82 -6.79 19.50
C SER A 280 3.52 -7.56 19.30
N ASN A 281 3.50 -8.54 18.40
CA ASN A 281 2.34 -9.41 18.17
C ASN A 281 1.96 -10.19 19.43
N LEU A 282 2.94 -10.70 20.19
CA LEU A 282 2.69 -11.37 21.47
C LEU A 282 2.18 -10.40 22.55
N ALA A 283 2.59 -9.13 22.53
CA ALA A 283 2.15 -8.12 23.51
C ALA A 283 0.66 -7.81 23.40
N TRP A 284 0.08 -7.82 22.20
CA TRP A 284 -1.35 -7.66 21.99
C TRP A 284 -2.18 -8.89 22.42
N GLY A 285 -1.53 -10.02 22.74
CA GLY A 285 -2.16 -11.34 22.63
C GLY A 285 -2.39 -11.70 21.16
N GLY A 286 -2.87 -12.91 20.88
CA GLY A 286 -3.24 -13.27 19.51
C GLY A 286 -2.85 -14.68 19.13
N LEU A 287 -2.96 -14.93 17.84
CA LEU A 287 -2.69 -16.23 17.23
C LEU A 287 -1.19 -16.54 17.23
N LYS A 288 -0.87 -17.84 17.11
CA LYS A 288 0.51 -18.29 17.17
C LYS A 288 1.27 -17.84 15.90
N PRO A 289 2.38 -17.10 16.01
CA PRO A 289 3.12 -16.62 14.84
C PRO A 289 3.73 -17.76 14.02
N LEU A 290 3.67 -17.64 12.70
CA LEU A 290 4.39 -18.50 11.76
C LEU A 290 5.90 -18.38 12.00
N ALA A 291 6.60 -19.51 12.05
CA ALA A 291 8.04 -19.52 12.11
C ALA A 291 8.64 -18.94 10.81
N THR A 292 9.47 -17.90 10.90
CA THR A 292 10.06 -17.22 9.73
C THR A 292 10.80 -18.18 8.79
N GLN A 293 11.36 -19.27 9.34
CA GLN A 293 12.10 -20.28 8.56
C GLN A 293 11.22 -21.16 7.67
N THR A 294 9.90 -21.19 7.90
CA THR A 294 8.96 -21.93 7.05
C THR A 294 8.42 -21.09 5.89
N TRP A 295 8.69 -19.77 5.86
CA TRP A 295 8.24 -18.88 4.81
C TRP A 295 8.83 -19.25 3.45
N ASP A 296 7.97 -19.42 2.45
CA ASP A 296 8.35 -19.78 1.10
C ASP A 296 7.43 -19.12 0.06
N GLN A 297 7.64 -19.41 -1.23
CA GLN A 297 6.83 -18.86 -2.31
C GLN A 297 5.36 -19.29 -2.23
N SER A 298 5.06 -20.47 -1.67
CA SER A 298 3.69 -20.95 -1.50
C SER A 298 2.94 -20.13 -0.46
N HIS A 299 3.60 -19.81 0.67
CA HIS A 299 3.07 -18.92 1.69
C HIS A 299 2.86 -17.50 1.15
N ALA A 300 3.85 -16.93 0.45
CA ALA A 300 3.74 -15.61 -0.16
C ALA A 300 2.58 -15.54 -1.17
N ARG A 301 2.40 -16.60 -1.96
CA ARG A 301 1.28 -16.72 -2.90
C ARG A 301 -0.06 -16.80 -2.20
N HIS A 302 -0.18 -17.64 -1.16
CA HIS A 302 -1.40 -17.74 -0.38
C HIS A 302 -1.77 -16.38 0.22
N LEU A 303 -0.81 -15.70 0.85
CA LEU A 303 -0.98 -14.35 1.37
C LEU A 303 -1.51 -13.40 0.28
N LEU A 304 -0.88 -13.35 -0.89
CA LEU A 304 -1.29 -12.44 -1.97
C LEU A 304 -2.69 -12.76 -2.53
N VAL A 305 -3.06 -14.03 -2.64
CA VAL A 305 -4.40 -14.46 -3.09
C VAL A 305 -5.47 -14.04 -2.08
N ARG A 306 -5.25 -14.34 -0.80
CA ARG A 306 -6.20 -14.07 0.28
C ARG A 306 -6.31 -12.57 0.59
N ALA A 307 -5.18 -11.87 0.67
CA ALA A 307 -5.11 -10.46 1.05
C ALA A 307 -5.18 -9.48 -0.14
N GLY A 308 -5.07 -9.95 -1.39
CA GLY A 308 -4.97 -9.02 -2.53
C GLY A 308 -5.57 -9.48 -3.87
N PHE A 309 -6.44 -10.50 -3.85
CA PHE A 309 -7.01 -11.14 -5.05
C PHE A 309 -6.00 -11.93 -5.90
N GLY A 310 -4.73 -12.00 -5.52
CA GLY A 310 -3.67 -12.67 -6.28
C GLY A 310 -2.79 -11.68 -7.05
N GLY A 311 -1.87 -12.25 -7.82
CA GLY A 311 -0.88 -11.49 -8.56
C GLY A 311 0.08 -12.39 -9.33
N THR A 312 0.94 -11.75 -10.10
CA THR A 312 1.88 -12.42 -11.01
C THR A 312 2.94 -13.24 -10.23
N PRO A 313 3.55 -14.25 -10.86
CA PRO A 313 4.67 -14.98 -10.25
C PRO A 313 5.81 -14.06 -9.78
N LYS A 314 6.05 -12.95 -10.50
CA LYS A 314 7.03 -11.93 -10.10
C LYS A 314 6.65 -11.24 -8.78
N GLN A 315 5.39 -10.84 -8.62
CA GLN A 315 4.92 -10.23 -7.37
C GLN A 315 4.96 -11.21 -6.20
N VAL A 316 4.69 -12.50 -6.45
CA VAL A 316 4.83 -13.56 -5.44
C VAL A 316 6.30 -13.71 -5.01
N ALA A 317 7.23 -13.73 -5.97
CA ALA A 317 8.67 -13.79 -5.68
C ALA A 317 9.13 -12.56 -4.88
N GLU A 318 8.71 -11.36 -5.28
CA GLU A 318 9.00 -10.12 -4.55
C GLU A 318 8.50 -10.16 -3.10
N LEU A 319 7.28 -10.67 -2.86
CA LEU A 319 6.75 -10.87 -1.50
C LEU A 319 7.48 -11.96 -0.73
N CYS A 320 7.92 -13.03 -1.41
CA CYS A 320 8.71 -14.08 -0.80
C CYS A 320 10.05 -13.52 -0.30
N ASP A 321 10.74 -12.76 -1.14
CA ASP A 321 12.05 -12.15 -0.87
C ASP A 321 12.00 -11.12 0.27
N MET A 322 10.84 -10.47 0.47
CA MET A 322 10.62 -9.57 1.61
C MET A 322 10.63 -10.28 2.98
N GLY A 323 10.31 -11.58 3.01
CA GLY A 323 10.00 -12.29 4.25
C GLY A 323 8.58 -12.00 4.79
N PRO A 324 8.08 -12.82 5.74
CA PRO A 324 6.67 -12.82 6.14
C PRO A 324 6.22 -11.46 6.70
N HIS A 325 7.00 -10.89 7.59
CA HIS A 325 6.66 -9.64 8.26
C HIS A 325 6.54 -8.45 7.29
N ARG A 326 7.54 -8.27 6.43
CA ARG A 326 7.56 -7.18 5.46
C ARG A 326 6.52 -7.39 4.37
N ALA A 327 6.28 -8.63 3.94
CA ALA A 327 5.21 -8.95 3.00
C ALA A 327 3.84 -8.55 3.56
N VAL A 328 3.56 -8.91 4.82
CA VAL A 328 2.31 -8.53 5.49
C VAL A 328 2.20 -7.02 5.71
N GLU A 329 3.26 -6.35 6.18
CA GLU A 329 3.29 -4.89 6.32
C GLU A 329 3.07 -4.19 4.98
N PHE A 330 3.68 -4.67 3.90
CA PHE A 330 3.53 -4.10 2.57
C PHE A 330 2.07 -4.10 2.12
N LEU A 331 1.33 -5.17 2.42
CA LEU A 331 -0.09 -5.29 2.10
C LEU A 331 -0.98 -4.50 3.06
N VAL A 332 -0.76 -4.60 4.38
CA VAL A 332 -1.59 -3.97 5.42
C VAL A 332 -1.38 -2.46 5.51
N ASP A 333 -0.13 -1.99 5.48
CA ASP A 333 0.21 -0.57 5.57
C ASP A 333 0.19 0.10 4.18
N PHE A 334 -0.80 -0.26 3.35
CA PHE A 334 -0.95 0.21 1.97
C PHE A 334 -1.01 1.74 1.84
N GLN A 335 -1.39 2.45 2.91
CA GLN A 335 -1.39 3.92 2.95
C GLN A 335 0.01 4.52 2.78
N ARG A 336 1.07 3.78 3.14
CA ARG A 336 2.47 4.19 2.99
C ARG A 336 2.97 4.08 1.54
N GLN A 337 2.30 3.29 0.71
CA GLN A 337 2.62 3.22 -0.70
C GLN A 337 2.22 4.54 -1.36
N PRO A 338 3.05 5.13 -2.25
CA PRO A 338 2.77 6.42 -2.85
C PRO A 338 1.38 6.41 -3.50
N ALA A 339 0.49 7.28 -2.99
CA ALA A 339 -0.74 7.62 -3.69
C ALA A 339 -0.32 8.43 -4.92
N ALA A 340 0.10 7.77 -6.00
CA ALA A 340 0.00 8.41 -7.30
C ALA A 340 -1.45 8.89 -7.38
N LYS A 341 -1.70 10.21 -7.52
CA LYS A 341 -3.06 10.79 -7.62
C LYS A 341 -3.91 9.81 -8.43
N PRO A 342 -4.88 9.10 -7.84
CA PRO A 342 -5.34 7.90 -8.51
C PRO A 342 -6.08 8.31 -9.77
N VAL A 343 -5.64 7.79 -10.92
CA VAL A 343 -6.37 7.84 -12.20
C VAL A 343 -7.84 7.38 -11.98
N PHE A 344 -8.08 6.64 -10.91
CA PHE A 344 -9.34 6.11 -10.49
C PHE A 344 -10.25 7.12 -9.76
N ASP A 345 -9.80 8.10 -8.99
CA ASP A 345 -10.66 8.82 -8.02
C ASP A 345 -11.56 9.95 -8.62
N ALA A 346 -12.05 9.79 -9.84
CA ALA A 346 -13.10 10.67 -10.37
C ALA A 346 -14.42 10.38 -9.65
N ALA A 347 -14.87 11.29 -8.78
CA ALA A 347 -16.16 11.16 -8.11
C ALA A 347 -17.28 11.15 -9.16
N PRO A 348 -18.27 10.23 -9.07
CA PRO A 348 -19.46 10.33 -9.89
C PRO A 348 -20.12 11.69 -9.63
N GLN A 349 -20.47 12.39 -10.72
CA GLN A 349 -21.13 13.68 -10.61
C GLN A 349 -22.43 13.50 -9.83
N GLN A 350 -22.67 14.34 -8.81
CA GLN A 350 -23.96 14.36 -8.16
C GLN A 350 -25.05 14.60 -9.21
N PRO A 351 -26.17 13.85 -9.17
CA PRO A 351 -27.32 14.17 -10.00
C PRO A 351 -27.68 15.64 -9.74
N ARG A 352 -27.55 16.50 -10.75
CA ARG A 352 -28.03 17.88 -10.64
C ARG A 352 -29.52 17.80 -10.32
N GLN A 353 -29.99 18.56 -9.34
CA GLN A 353 -31.43 18.69 -9.11
C GLN A 353 -32.00 19.69 -10.11
N PRO A 354 -32.71 19.28 -11.18
CA PRO A 354 -33.56 20.22 -11.88
C PRO A 354 -34.74 20.60 -10.97
N TYR A 355 -35.26 21.80 -11.25
CA TYR A 355 -36.45 22.51 -10.73
C TYR A 355 -37.77 21.69 -10.63
N GLU A 356 -37.74 20.37 -10.66
CA GLU A 356 -38.87 19.45 -10.82
C GLU A 356 -39.76 19.32 -9.60
N ALA A 357 -39.23 19.54 -8.38
CA ALA A 357 -40.05 19.75 -7.19
C ALA A 357 -40.99 20.97 -7.34
N MET A 358 -40.64 21.91 -8.22
CA MET A 358 -41.46 23.10 -8.55
C MET A 358 -42.35 22.93 -9.80
N ILE A 359 -42.22 21.82 -10.55
CA ILE A 359 -43.06 21.57 -11.73
C ILE A 359 -44.42 21.08 -11.25
N ARG A 360 -45.51 21.83 -11.51
CA ARG A 360 -46.88 21.48 -11.07
C ARG A 360 -47.57 20.39 -11.91
N LEU A 361 -47.01 19.99 -13.05
CA LEU A 361 -47.64 19.07 -14.02
C LEU A 361 -47.17 17.62 -13.84
N ASP A 362 -48.09 16.72 -13.52
CA ASP A 362 -47.80 15.30 -13.21
C ASP A 362 -47.13 14.53 -14.36
N ARG A 363 -47.49 14.80 -15.62
CA ARG A 363 -46.85 14.15 -16.79
C ARG A 363 -45.39 14.58 -16.97
N LEU A 364 -45.06 15.84 -16.66
CA LEU A 364 -43.68 16.33 -16.73
C LEU A 364 -42.86 15.79 -15.56
N ARG A 365 -43.46 15.72 -14.36
CA ARG A 365 -42.87 15.05 -13.19
C ARG A 365 -42.53 13.58 -13.44
N LEU A 366 -43.44 12.81 -14.04
CA LEU A 366 -43.18 11.39 -14.35
C LEU A 366 -42.06 11.20 -15.38
N ARG A 367 -42.05 12.01 -16.46
CA ARG A 367 -40.98 11.98 -17.47
C ARG A 367 -39.63 12.35 -16.88
N ALA A 368 -39.61 13.37 -16.03
CA ALA A 368 -38.47 13.80 -15.24
C ALA A 368 -37.93 12.67 -14.34
N ALA A 369 -38.80 12.04 -13.55
CA ALA A 369 -38.46 10.91 -12.68
C ALA A 369 -37.85 9.75 -13.48
N ASN A 370 -38.46 9.37 -14.62
CA ASN A 370 -37.93 8.31 -15.49
C ASN A 370 -36.56 8.66 -16.08
N ARG A 371 -36.32 9.93 -16.44
CA ARG A 371 -35.00 10.38 -16.93
C ARG A 371 -33.94 10.30 -15.83
N ARG A 372 -34.28 10.67 -14.59
CA ARG A 372 -33.37 10.54 -13.44
C ARG A 372 -33.03 9.09 -13.17
N LYS A 373 -34.02 8.20 -13.13
CA LYS A 373 -33.80 6.77 -12.91
C LYS A 373 -32.79 6.20 -13.92
N ARG A 374 -32.99 6.49 -15.22
CA ARG A 374 -32.03 6.09 -16.27
C ARG A 374 -30.64 6.70 -16.10
N SER A 375 -30.56 7.94 -15.64
CA SER A 375 -29.28 8.60 -15.37
C SER A 375 -28.55 7.93 -14.20
N ASP A 376 -29.27 7.60 -13.13
CA ASP A 376 -28.71 6.94 -11.96
C ASP A 376 -28.26 5.51 -12.28
N GLU A 377 -29.05 4.75 -13.05
CA GLU A 377 -28.67 3.43 -13.57
C GLU A 377 -27.34 3.50 -14.36
N GLN A 378 -27.18 4.50 -15.24
CA GLN A 378 -25.92 4.71 -15.97
C GLN A 378 -24.75 5.09 -15.05
N GLN A 379 -25.00 5.88 -14.01
CA GLN A 379 -23.99 6.26 -13.02
C GLN A 379 -23.56 5.06 -12.18
N LEU A 380 -24.50 4.21 -11.80
CA LEU A 380 -24.24 2.96 -11.08
C LEU A 380 -23.40 1.99 -11.93
N THR A 381 -23.72 1.80 -13.22
CA THR A 381 -22.87 0.99 -14.12
C THR A 381 -21.44 1.54 -14.18
N ARG A 382 -21.27 2.86 -14.29
CA ARG A 382 -19.94 3.50 -14.25
C ARG A 382 -19.23 3.26 -12.92
N LEU A 383 -19.97 3.30 -11.80
CA LEU A 383 -19.44 3.05 -10.47
C LEU A 383 -18.97 1.60 -10.31
N ARG A 384 -19.72 0.60 -10.82
CA ARG A 384 -19.29 -0.80 -10.84
C ARG A 384 -18.03 -0.99 -11.65
N HIS A 385 -17.99 -0.45 -12.87
CA HIS A 385 -16.82 -0.53 -13.74
C HIS A 385 -15.58 0.13 -13.11
N TRP A 386 -15.77 1.29 -12.47
CA TRP A 386 -14.73 1.98 -11.72
C TRP A 386 -14.16 1.09 -10.62
N TRP A 387 -15.02 0.49 -9.80
CA TRP A 387 -14.55 -0.32 -8.68
C TRP A 387 -13.89 -1.63 -9.14
N LEU A 388 -14.42 -2.27 -10.17
CA LEU A 388 -13.79 -3.42 -10.82
C LEU A 388 -12.38 -3.08 -11.29
N ARG A 389 -12.23 -1.94 -11.98
CA ARG A 389 -10.94 -1.46 -12.45
C ARG A 389 -9.97 -1.24 -11.29
N ARG A 390 -10.43 -0.70 -10.17
CA ARG A 390 -9.60 -0.54 -8.95
C ARG A 390 -9.14 -1.87 -8.39
N MET A 391 -10.05 -2.84 -8.23
CA MET A 391 -9.72 -4.17 -7.75
C MET A 391 -8.65 -4.85 -8.62
N ILE A 392 -8.66 -4.59 -9.93
CA ILE A 392 -7.70 -5.16 -10.89
C ILE A 392 -6.37 -4.40 -10.91
N GLU A 393 -6.39 -3.08 -11.06
CA GLU A 393 -5.21 -2.27 -11.39
C GLU A 393 -4.53 -1.61 -10.16
N SER A 394 -5.21 -1.53 -9.01
CA SER A 394 -4.66 -0.83 -7.85
C SER A 394 -3.39 -1.53 -7.31
N PRO A 395 -2.34 -0.76 -6.95
CA PRO A 395 -1.17 -1.28 -6.24
C PRO A 395 -1.49 -1.61 -4.77
N ARG A 396 -2.69 -1.23 -4.28
CA ARG A 396 -3.16 -1.42 -2.91
C ARG A 396 -4.27 -2.48 -2.85
N PRO A 397 -3.98 -3.75 -3.14
CA PRO A 397 -5.04 -4.73 -3.35
C PRO A 397 -5.78 -5.10 -2.07
N LEU A 398 -5.12 -5.06 -0.89
CA LEU A 398 -5.79 -5.30 0.39
C LEU A 398 -6.82 -4.23 0.72
N GLN A 399 -6.59 -2.97 0.33
CA GLN A 399 -7.58 -1.91 0.49
C GLN A 399 -8.89 -2.27 -0.23
N GLU A 400 -8.80 -2.72 -1.48
CA GLU A 400 -9.98 -3.08 -2.27
C GLU A 400 -10.59 -4.41 -1.81
N LYS A 401 -9.78 -5.36 -1.33
CA LYS A 401 -10.23 -6.64 -0.74
C LYS A 401 -11.05 -6.41 0.51
N MET A 402 -10.57 -5.57 1.41
CA MET A 402 -11.29 -5.18 2.63
C MET A 402 -12.54 -4.36 2.30
N THR A 403 -12.49 -3.49 1.28
CA THR A 403 -13.68 -2.76 0.82
C THR A 403 -14.77 -3.69 0.34
N LEU A 404 -14.43 -4.71 -0.46
CA LEU A 404 -15.38 -5.71 -0.93
C LEU A 404 -15.98 -6.50 0.23
N TRP A 405 -15.16 -6.85 1.23
CA TRP A 405 -15.62 -7.52 2.43
C TRP A 405 -16.60 -6.65 3.23
N TRP A 406 -16.25 -5.38 3.49
CA TRP A 406 -17.13 -4.44 4.19
C TRP A 406 -18.44 -4.20 3.46
N HIS A 407 -18.40 -4.10 2.13
CA HIS A 407 -19.59 -3.98 1.30
C HIS A 407 -20.50 -5.22 1.38
N GLY A 408 -19.91 -6.40 1.59
CA GLY A 408 -20.66 -7.61 1.89
C GLY A 408 -21.13 -7.73 3.34
N HIS A 409 -20.43 -7.11 4.30
CA HIS A 409 -20.75 -7.15 5.73
C HIS A 409 -21.84 -6.14 6.11
N PHE A 410 -21.71 -4.89 5.64
CA PHE A 410 -22.67 -3.81 5.79
C PHE A 410 -23.52 -3.69 4.52
N ALA A 411 -24.20 -4.78 4.17
CA ALA A 411 -24.88 -4.93 2.89
C ALA A 411 -26.04 -3.93 2.72
N VAL A 412 -26.05 -3.24 1.58
CA VAL A 412 -27.18 -2.44 1.09
C VAL A 412 -27.46 -2.76 -0.38
N GLN A 413 -28.73 -2.74 -0.77
CA GLN A 413 -29.16 -2.98 -2.15
C GLN A 413 -29.37 -1.67 -2.89
N GLN A 414 -28.78 -1.54 -4.08
CA GLN A 414 -29.02 -0.38 -4.93
C GLN A 414 -30.47 -0.27 -5.37
N SER A 415 -31.18 -1.39 -5.51
CA SER A 415 -32.61 -1.42 -5.86
C SER A 415 -33.52 -0.79 -4.80
N VAL A 416 -33.07 -0.71 -3.55
CA VAL A 416 -33.78 -0.08 -2.42
C VAL A 416 -33.30 1.36 -2.22
N VAL A 417 -31.98 1.56 -2.26
CA VAL A 417 -31.37 2.88 -2.03
C VAL A 417 -31.69 3.85 -3.18
N GLU A 418 -31.66 3.36 -4.44
CA GLU A 418 -31.93 4.10 -5.69
C GLU A 418 -31.16 5.44 -5.78
N ASN A 419 -29.89 5.43 -5.33
CA ASN A 419 -29.02 6.61 -5.34
C ASN A 419 -27.54 6.21 -5.47
N SER A 420 -27.02 6.25 -6.69
CA SER A 420 -25.63 5.90 -7.00
C SER A 420 -24.59 6.74 -6.24
N PHE A 421 -24.89 8.00 -5.93
CA PHE A 421 -23.97 8.87 -5.18
C PHE A 421 -23.88 8.46 -3.70
N ALA A 422 -24.99 8.04 -3.08
CA ALA A 422 -24.98 7.53 -1.72
C ALA A 422 -24.16 6.24 -1.63
N LEU A 423 -24.35 5.31 -2.58
CA LEU A 423 -23.58 4.07 -2.68
C LEU A 423 -22.09 4.31 -2.91
N TYR A 424 -21.73 5.30 -3.74
CA TYR A 424 -20.34 5.71 -3.91
C TYR A 424 -19.71 6.20 -2.61
N ARG A 425 -20.41 7.06 -1.84
CA ARG A 425 -19.89 7.54 -0.56
C ARG A 425 -19.73 6.41 0.45
N GLN A 426 -20.68 5.49 0.51
CA GLN A 426 -20.57 4.33 1.39
C GLN A 426 -19.36 3.45 1.00
N ASN A 427 -19.15 3.23 -0.31
CA ASN A 427 -17.94 2.56 -0.79
C ASN A 427 -16.66 3.30 -0.40
N GLN A 428 -16.66 4.64 -0.44
CA GLN A 428 -15.53 5.45 0.02
C GLN A 428 -15.30 5.33 1.53
N LEU A 429 -16.36 5.33 2.34
CA LEU A 429 -16.27 5.06 3.77
C LEU A 429 -15.61 3.70 4.04
N PHE A 430 -16.03 2.65 3.33
CA PHE A 430 -15.42 1.33 3.42
C PHE A 430 -13.94 1.33 2.98
N ARG A 431 -13.58 2.10 1.95
CA ARG A 431 -12.19 2.22 1.46
C ARG A 431 -11.29 3.00 2.41
N GLU A 432 -11.81 4.05 3.03
CA GLU A 432 -11.11 4.88 4.02
C GLU A 432 -10.82 4.07 5.29
N HIS A 433 -11.80 3.29 5.75
CA HIS A 433 -11.71 2.44 6.94
C HIS A 433 -11.31 0.98 6.63
N ALA A 434 -10.86 0.68 5.41
CA ALA A 434 -10.58 -0.67 4.94
C ALA A 434 -9.73 -1.50 5.93
N ALA A 435 -8.60 -0.97 6.38
CA ALA A 435 -7.78 -1.52 7.47
C ALA A 435 -7.64 -0.53 8.63
N GLY A 436 -8.59 0.41 8.75
CA GLY A 436 -8.60 1.45 9.77
C GLY A 436 -9.28 0.98 11.05
N ASN A 437 -9.94 1.90 11.73
CA ASN A 437 -10.63 1.62 12.98
C ASN A 437 -12.07 1.12 12.76
N PHE A 438 -12.45 -0.03 13.33
CA PHE A 438 -13.80 -0.58 13.24
C PHE A 438 -14.84 0.26 14.01
N ALA A 439 -14.50 0.83 15.16
CA ALA A 439 -15.41 1.70 15.90
C ALA A 439 -15.79 2.93 15.07
N ALA A 440 -14.79 3.57 14.44
CA ALA A 440 -15.03 4.69 13.55
C ALA A 440 -15.89 4.31 12.33
N LEU A 441 -15.68 3.12 11.77
CA LEU A 441 -16.52 2.60 10.69
C LEU A 441 -17.96 2.37 11.15
N LEU A 442 -18.16 1.79 12.33
CA LEU A 442 -19.49 1.53 12.88
C LEU A 442 -20.26 2.84 13.15
N HIS A 443 -19.59 3.87 13.70
CA HIS A 443 -20.14 5.23 13.77
C HIS A 443 -20.48 5.77 12.39
N GLY A 444 -19.59 5.59 11.40
CA GLY A 444 -19.86 5.99 10.02
C GLY A 444 -21.12 5.34 9.44
N ILE A 445 -21.38 4.07 9.78
CA ILE A 445 -22.53 3.31 9.27
C ILE A 445 -23.85 3.78 9.85
N VAL A 446 -23.91 4.13 11.14
CA VAL A 446 -25.16 4.70 11.72
C VAL A 446 -25.48 6.09 11.17
N HIS A 447 -24.51 6.74 10.53
CA HIS A 447 -24.66 8.00 9.81
C HIS A 447 -24.81 7.84 8.30
N ASP A 448 -24.64 6.62 7.77
CA ASP A 448 -24.54 6.41 6.33
C ASP A 448 -25.91 6.54 5.65
N PRO A 449 -26.11 7.47 4.71
CA PRO A 449 -27.40 7.70 4.07
C PRO A 449 -27.93 6.50 3.27
N ALA A 450 -27.06 5.64 2.72
CA ALA A 450 -27.52 4.44 2.04
C ALA A 450 -28.04 3.42 3.05
N MET A 451 -27.36 3.22 4.17
CA MET A 451 -27.80 2.35 5.27
C MET A 451 -29.08 2.84 5.93
N LEU A 452 -29.16 4.14 6.25
CA LEU A 452 -30.36 4.77 6.85
C LEU A 452 -31.59 4.60 5.95
N ARG A 453 -31.42 4.66 4.63
CA ARG A 453 -32.49 4.40 3.67
C ARG A 453 -32.82 2.91 3.57
N TYR A 454 -31.80 2.05 3.51
CA TYR A 454 -31.97 0.63 3.28
C TYR A 454 -32.72 -0.06 4.43
N LEU A 455 -32.47 0.37 5.67
CA LEU A 455 -33.08 -0.19 6.88
C LEU A 455 -34.22 0.69 7.43
N ASP A 456 -34.79 1.57 6.60
CA ASP A 456 -35.92 2.43 6.92
C ASP A 456 -35.75 3.27 8.21
N ASN A 457 -34.52 3.62 8.57
CA ASN A 457 -34.29 4.50 9.72
C ASN A 457 -34.69 5.95 9.42
N ASN A 458 -34.79 6.33 8.14
CA ASN A 458 -35.33 7.62 7.75
C ASN A 458 -36.82 7.82 8.13
N THR A 459 -37.53 6.77 8.56
CA THR A 459 -38.87 6.84 9.15
C THR A 459 -38.88 6.57 10.66
N ASN A 460 -37.71 6.36 11.28
CA ASN A 460 -37.58 6.12 12.72
C ASN A 460 -37.69 7.44 13.49
N VAL A 461 -38.84 7.66 14.14
CA VAL A 461 -39.15 8.91 14.84
C VAL A 461 -39.68 8.63 16.24
N LYS A 462 -39.56 9.62 17.12
CA LYS A 462 -40.07 9.55 18.50
C LYS A 462 -41.55 9.12 18.52
N GLY A 463 -41.85 8.13 19.36
CA GLY A 463 -43.19 7.54 19.49
C GLY A 463 -43.52 6.43 18.49
N HIS A 464 -42.73 6.29 17.42
CA HIS A 464 -42.87 5.26 16.39
C HIS A 464 -41.49 4.70 16.02
N ALA A 465 -40.83 4.05 16.99
CA ALA A 465 -39.48 3.52 16.79
C ALA A 465 -39.48 2.39 15.76
N ASN A 466 -38.53 2.43 14.82
CA ASN A 466 -38.29 1.36 13.85
C ASN A 466 -37.06 0.55 14.29
N GLU A 467 -37.26 -0.74 14.57
CA GLU A 467 -36.22 -1.62 15.11
C GLU A 467 -35.19 -2.10 14.09
N ASN A 468 -35.47 -1.99 12.78
CA ASN A 468 -34.64 -2.62 11.74
C ASN A 468 -33.15 -2.26 11.88
N LEU A 469 -32.78 -0.97 11.83
CA LEU A 469 -31.37 -0.58 11.93
C LEU A 469 -30.74 -1.00 13.26
N ALA A 470 -31.45 -0.86 14.38
CA ALA A 470 -30.95 -1.28 15.70
C ALA A 470 -30.65 -2.78 15.73
N ARG A 471 -31.60 -3.58 15.24
CA ARG A 471 -31.50 -5.03 15.16
C ARG A 471 -30.33 -5.46 14.31
N GLU A 472 -30.22 -4.93 13.08
CA GLU A 472 -29.15 -5.34 12.16
C GLU A 472 -27.75 -4.93 12.65
N ILE A 473 -27.62 -3.75 13.27
CA ILE A 473 -26.35 -3.32 13.87
C ILE A 473 -25.90 -4.33 14.94
N MET A 474 -26.81 -4.74 15.82
CA MET A 474 -26.49 -5.67 16.91
C MET A 474 -26.31 -7.11 16.38
N GLU A 475 -27.28 -7.63 15.62
CA GLU A 475 -27.34 -9.02 15.16
C GLU A 475 -26.34 -9.34 14.05
N LEU A 476 -26.22 -8.48 13.03
CA LEU A 476 -25.46 -8.81 11.82
C LEU A 476 -24.15 -8.05 11.69
N PHE A 477 -24.05 -6.84 12.23
CA PHE A 477 -22.91 -5.97 11.96
C PHE A 477 -21.88 -5.91 13.08
N ALA A 478 -22.29 -6.04 14.36
CA ALA A 478 -21.40 -5.82 15.48
C ALA A 478 -21.29 -7.01 16.46
N MET A 479 -22.38 -7.63 16.92
CA MET A 479 -22.33 -8.55 18.07
C MET A 479 -22.65 -10.02 17.74
N GLY A 480 -23.43 -10.24 16.68
CA GLY A 480 -23.99 -11.55 16.39
C GLY A 480 -25.39 -11.73 16.97
N GLU A 481 -26.17 -12.60 16.35
CA GLU A 481 -27.57 -12.87 16.69
C GLU A 481 -27.71 -13.41 18.13
N TYR A 482 -28.45 -12.67 18.97
CA TYR A 482 -28.76 -12.97 20.39
C TYR A 482 -27.55 -13.30 21.28
N GLN A 483 -26.40 -12.65 21.03
CA GLN A 483 -25.19 -12.82 21.84
C GLN A 483 -25.10 -11.79 22.98
N GLY A 484 -25.86 -12.02 24.05
CA GLY A 484 -25.75 -11.22 25.30
C GLY A 484 -26.68 -10.02 25.42
N TYR A 485 -27.68 -9.91 24.54
CA TYR A 485 -28.74 -8.90 24.59
C TYR A 485 -30.10 -9.52 24.25
N GLY A 486 -31.17 -8.85 24.64
CA GLY A 486 -32.55 -9.28 24.37
C GLY A 486 -33.33 -8.32 23.49
N GLU A 487 -34.57 -8.70 23.21
CA GLU A 487 -35.52 -7.90 22.43
C GLU A 487 -35.76 -6.50 23.03
N GLN A 488 -35.68 -6.37 24.35
CA GLN A 488 -35.81 -5.08 25.01
C GLN A 488 -34.63 -4.15 24.66
N ASP A 489 -33.41 -4.67 24.57
CA ASP A 489 -32.26 -3.87 24.16
C ASP A 489 -32.42 -3.36 22.73
N VAL A 490 -32.96 -4.20 21.82
CA VAL A 490 -33.25 -3.81 20.43
C VAL A 490 -34.26 -2.66 20.37
N ARG A 491 -35.34 -2.72 21.16
CA ARG A 491 -36.33 -1.64 21.25
C ARG A 491 -35.74 -0.34 21.77
N GLU A 492 -34.94 -0.41 22.83
CA GLU A 492 -34.32 0.77 23.43
C GLU A 492 -33.22 1.35 22.52
N ALA A 493 -32.48 0.49 21.80
CA ALA A 493 -31.55 0.89 20.76
C ALA A 493 -32.26 1.56 19.57
N ALA A 494 -33.43 1.05 19.16
CA ALA A 494 -34.26 1.67 18.13
C ALA A 494 -34.70 3.08 18.51
N ARG A 495 -35.07 3.29 19.78
CA ARG A 495 -35.36 4.63 20.34
C ARG A 495 -34.12 5.53 20.27
N ALA A 496 -32.93 5.01 20.54
CA ALA A 496 -31.68 5.77 20.46
C ALA A 496 -31.37 6.27 19.03
N LEU A 497 -31.80 5.52 18.01
CA LEU A 497 -31.62 5.86 16.59
C LEU A 497 -32.71 6.76 15.99
N THR A 498 -33.74 7.12 16.77
CA THR A 498 -34.80 8.03 16.29
C THR A 498 -34.23 9.39 15.86
N GLY A 499 -34.76 9.97 14.77
CA GLY A 499 -34.30 11.26 14.25
C GLY A 499 -32.98 11.21 13.45
N TYR A 500 -32.25 10.09 13.42
CA TYR A 500 -31.11 9.90 12.52
C TYR A 500 -31.63 9.75 11.08
N ASN A 501 -31.36 10.73 10.23
CA ASN A 501 -31.95 10.84 8.90
C ASN A 501 -30.93 11.35 7.88
N PHE A 502 -31.36 11.60 6.65
CA PHE A 502 -30.55 12.25 5.61
C PHE A 502 -31.36 13.30 4.86
N ASP A 503 -30.69 14.30 4.30
CA ASP A 503 -31.31 15.26 3.40
C ASP A 503 -31.44 14.64 2.01
N ALA A 504 -32.66 14.50 1.51
CA ALA A 504 -32.93 13.90 0.21
C ALA A 504 -32.30 14.68 -0.96
N ARG A 505 -31.82 15.92 -0.75
CA ARG A 505 -31.21 16.74 -1.80
C ARG A 505 -29.70 16.60 -1.90
N SER A 506 -28.99 16.80 -0.80
CA SER A 506 -27.53 16.60 -0.73
C SER A 506 -27.16 15.12 -0.56
N GLY A 507 -28.14 14.30 -0.18
CA GLY A 507 -27.94 12.93 0.27
C GLY A 507 -27.16 12.85 1.57
N GLN A 508 -26.83 13.95 2.26
CA GLN A 508 -25.97 13.93 3.45
C GLN A 508 -26.76 13.56 4.70
N PHE A 509 -26.08 12.99 5.69
CA PHE A 509 -26.62 12.77 7.01
C PHE A 509 -27.20 14.05 7.62
N ARG A 510 -28.29 13.91 8.37
CA ARG A 510 -28.90 14.97 9.17
C ARG A 510 -29.58 14.36 10.40
N PHE A 511 -29.15 14.81 11.58
CA PHE A 511 -29.86 14.53 12.81
C PHE A 511 -31.04 15.50 12.98
N ARG A 512 -32.25 14.95 13.09
CA ARG A 512 -33.50 15.70 13.31
C ARG A 512 -33.87 15.61 14.79
N ARG A 513 -33.35 16.54 15.58
CA ARG A 513 -33.53 16.55 17.03
C ARG A 513 -35.00 16.55 17.46
N ASP A 514 -35.86 17.27 16.77
CA ASP A 514 -37.30 17.34 17.08
C ASP A 514 -38.02 16.00 16.87
N GLU A 515 -37.45 15.10 16.07
CA GLU A 515 -37.95 13.74 15.83
C GLU A 515 -37.24 12.69 16.71
N HIS A 516 -36.25 13.08 17.52
CA HIS A 516 -35.51 12.18 18.40
C HIS A 516 -36.21 12.00 19.75
N ASP A 517 -36.23 10.77 20.25
CA ASP A 517 -36.71 10.47 21.59
C ASP A 517 -35.66 10.84 22.63
N GLU A 518 -35.76 12.03 23.22
CA GLU A 518 -34.87 12.48 24.30
C GLU A 518 -35.10 11.76 25.67
N GLY A 519 -36.04 10.81 25.75
CA GLY A 519 -36.31 10.05 26.96
C GLY A 519 -35.14 9.14 27.37
N LEU A 520 -35.17 8.71 28.64
CA LEU A 520 -34.23 7.70 29.15
C LEU A 520 -34.48 6.35 28.46
N LYS A 521 -33.37 5.68 28.11
CA LYS A 521 -33.32 4.39 27.43
C LYS A 521 -32.40 3.48 28.21
N THR A 522 -32.74 2.19 28.28
CA THR A 522 -31.90 1.19 28.96
C THR A 522 -31.38 0.18 27.95
N VAL A 523 -30.07 0.17 27.72
CA VAL A 523 -29.41 -0.72 26.76
C VAL A 523 -28.24 -1.41 27.46
N PHE A 524 -28.18 -2.74 27.41
CA PHE A 524 -27.18 -3.57 28.09
C PHE A 524 -27.08 -3.29 29.60
N GLY A 525 -28.22 -2.97 30.22
CA GLY A 525 -28.31 -2.62 31.65
C GLY A 525 -27.84 -1.20 32.00
N GLN A 526 -27.30 -0.44 31.06
CA GLN A 526 -26.96 0.97 31.25
C GLN A 526 -28.16 1.85 30.91
N THR A 527 -28.40 2.93 31.66
CA THR A 527 -29.54 3.83 31.44
C THR A 527 -29.09 5.26 31.22
N GLY A 528 -29.57 5.89 30.15
CA GLY A 528 -29.25 7.28 29.82
C GLY A 528 -30.11 7.83 28.69
N PRO A 529 -30.04 9.14 28.40
CA PRO A 529 -30.71 9.75 27.26
C PRO A 529 -29.95 9.45 25.95
N PHE A 530 -29.72 8.17 25.66
CA PHE A 530 -28.81 7.73 24.59
C PHE A 530 -29.26 8.14 23.19
N THR A 531 -28.29 8.51 22.36
CA THR A 531 -28.38 8.74 20.92
C THR A 531 -27.81 7.55 20.14
N GLY A 532 -27.87 7.60 18.80
CA GLY A 532 -27.26 6.57 17.95
C GLY A 532 -25.74 6.46 18.13
N ASP A 533 -25.06 7.56 18.44
CA ASP A 533 -23.63 7.55 18.76
C ASP A 533 -23.34 6.86 20.09
N ASP A 534 -24.15 7.13 21.12
CA ASP A 534 -24.02 6.46 22.42
C ASP A 534 -24.31 4.96 22.30
N LEU A 535 -25.28 4.57 21.46
CA LEU A 535 -25.55 3.17 21.16
C LEU A 535 -24.32 2.46 20.58
N VAL A 536 -23.62 3.08 19.63
CA VAL A 536 -22.39 2.50 19.06
C VAL A 536 -21.32 2.32 20.14
N ALA A 537 -21.13 3.31 21.02
CA ALA A 537 -20.20 3.20 22.15
C ALA A 537 -20.58 2.02 23.08
N LEU A 538 -21.85 1.91 23.46
CA LEU A 538 -22.36 0.82 24.31
C LEU A 538 -22.16 -0.57 23.67
N ILE A 539 -22.30 -0.67 22.35
CA ILE A 539 -22.03 -1.91 21.60
C ILE A 539 -20.55 -2.25 21.62
N LEU A 540 -19.67 -1.28 21.41
CA LEU A 540 -18.22 -1.49 21.38
C LEU A 540 -17.64 -1.92 22.74
N GLU A 541 -18.30 -1.56 23.84
CA GLU A 541 -17.98 -2.03 25.19
C GLU A 541 -18.25 -3.53 25.38
N GLN A 542 -19.12 -4.13 24.57
CA GLN A 542 -19.49 -5.54 24.74
C GLN A 542 -18.37 -6.47 24.25
N PRO A 543 -17.93 -7.46 25.05
CA PRO A 543 -16.93 -8.44 24.62
C PRO A 543 -17.34 -9.25 23.38
N THR A 544 -18.66 -9.45 23.19
CA THR A 544 -19.21 -10.14 22.01
C THR A 544 -18.91 -9.40 20.71
N THR A 545 -18.80 -8.08 20.73
CA THR A 545 -18.48 -7.27 19.54
C THR A 545 -17.11 -7.63 18.95
N SER A 546 -16.09 -7.64 19.80
CA SER A 546 -14.74 -8.03 19.39
C SER A 546 -14.63 -9.49 18.92
N ARG A 547 -15.38 -10.42 19.54
CA ARG A 547 -15.44 -11.83 19.13
C ARG A 547 -16.09 -12.00 17.77
N PHE A 548 -17.17 -11.27 17.54
CA PHE A 548 -17.91 -11.31 16.30
C PHE A 548 -17.05 -10.84 15.12
N ILE A 549 -16.44 -9.66 15.25
CA ILE A 549 -15.57 -9.12 14.19
C ILE A 549 -14.31 -9.97 13.99
N ALA A 550 -13.68 -10.44 15.07
CA ALA A 550 -12.54 -11.35 14.96
C ALA A 550 -12.90 -12.63 14.19
N ARG A 551 -14.03 -13.26 14.53
CA ARG A 551 -14.52 -14.45 13.81
C ARG A 551 -14.78 -14.14 12.34
N LYS A 552 -15.50 -13.06 12.03
CA LYS A 552 -15.88 -12.73 10.65
C LYS A 552 -14.67 -12.40 9.77
N LEU A 553 -13.67 -11.70 10.31
CA LEU A 553 -12.38 -11.46 9.64
C LEU A 553 -11.61 -12.77 9.44
N PHE A 554 -11.55 -13.61 10.48
CA PHE A 554 -10.86 -14.90 10.40
C PHE A 554 -11.48 -15.79 9.31
N GLU A 555 -12.79 -15.95 9.31
CA GLU A 555 -13.49 -16.78 8.32
C GLU A 555 -13.32 -16.25 6.90
N PHE A 556 -13.28 -14.93 6.74
CA PHE A 556 -13.08 -14.32 5.42
C PHE A 556 -11.66 -14.51 4.89
N PHE A 557 -10.63 -14.51 5.73
CA PHE A 557 -9.25 -14.60 5.28
C PHE A 557 -8.65 -16.01 5.35
N ALA A 558 -9.01 -16.83 6.35
CA ALA A 558 -8.42 -18.14 6.61
C ALA A 558 -9.38 -19.28 6.26
N TYR A 559 -10.19 -19.75 7.23
CA TYR A 559 -11.14 -20.85 7.07
C TYR A 559 -12.38 -20.69 7.93
N ARG A 560 -13.46 -21.39 7.56
CA ARG A 560 -14.75 -21.35 8.27
C ARG A 560 -14.73 -22.17 9.55
N ASP A 561 -15.59 -21.79 10.49
CA ASP A 561 -15.79 -22.48 11.76
C ASP A 561 -14.48 -22.59 12.59
N PRO A 562 -13.78 -21.46 12.86
CA PRO A 562 -12.61 -21.47 13.74
C PRO A 562 -12.99 -21.95 15.15
N ASP A 563 -12.05 -22.61 15.82
CA ASP A 563 -12.22 -22.97 17.22
C ASP A 563 -12.32 -21.72 18.11
N THR A 564 -12.93 -21.91 19.29
CA THR A 564 -13.16 -20.81 20.23
C THR A 564 -11.86 -20.14 20.67
N GLU A 565 -10.77 -20.90 20.81
CA GLU A 565 -9.46 -20.37 21.22
C GLU A 565 -8.91 -19.39 20.18
N THR A 566 -8.95 -19.76 18.89
CA THR A 566 -8.58 -18.90 17.76
C THR A 566 -9.39 -17.60 17.77
N VAL A 567 -10.70 -17.69 17.97
CA VAL A 567 -11.58 -16.51 18.02
C VAL A 567 -11.26 -15.62 19.22
N GLU A 568 -11.11 -16.19 20.43
CA GLU A 568 -10.79 -15.40 21.64
C GLU A 568 -9.41 -14.74 21.54
N ALA A 569 -8.42 -15.44 20.97
CA ALA A 569 -7.08 -14.91 20.77
C ALA A 569 -7.10 -13.70 19.84
N LEU A 570 -7.75 -13.79 18.68
CA LEU A 570 -7.86 -12.67 17.75
C LEU A 570 -8.78 -11.55 18.27
N ALA A 571 -9.85 -11.89 19.00
CA ALA A 571 -10.73 -10.92 19.66
C ALA A 571 -10.01 -10.12 20.75
N ALA A 572 -9.06 -10.74 21.44
CA ALA A 572 -8.18 -10.01 22.35
C ALA A 572 -7.41 -8.94 21.58
N VAL A 573 -6.82 -9.26 20.42
CA VAL A 573 -6.13 -8.25 19.57
C VAL A 573 -7.07 -7.09 19.22
N VAL A 574 -8.30 -7.39 18.78
CA VAL A 574 -9.30 -6.37 18.44
C VAL A 574 -9.52 -5.40 19.61
N ARG A 575 -9.78 -5.92 20.83
CA ARG A 575 -10.01 -5.08 22.01
C ARG A 575 -8.78 -4.30 22.43
N ASN A 576 -7.62 -4.95 22.43
CA ASN A 576 -6.39 -4.37 22.94
C ASN A 576 -5.86 -3.28 22.02
N ALA A 577 -6.06 -3.45 20.72
CA ALA A 577 -5.75 -2.45 19.70
C ALA A 577 -6.83 -1.36 19.57
N ASP A 578 -7.79 -1.28 20.48
CA ASP A 578 -8.88 -0.30 20.46
C ASP A 578 -9.62 -0.27 19.11
N TYR A 579 -9.94 -1.46 18.60
CA TYR A 579 -10.60 -1.69 17.32
C TYR A 579 -9.83 -1.22 16.07
N GLU A 580 -8.54 -0.91 16.17
CA GLU A 580 -7.66 -0.75 15.01
C GLU A 580 -7.45 -2.09 14.30
N LEU A 581 -7.79 -2.15 13.01
CA LEU A 581 -7.78 -3.41 12.27
C LEU A 581 -6.43 -3.75 11.65
N ALA A 582 -5.57 -2.78 11.38
CA ALA A 582 -4.24 -3.07 10.85
C ALA A 582 -3.44 -4.03 11.76
N PRO A 583 -3.39 -3.86 13.10
CA PRO A 583 -2.81 -4.84 14.01
C PRO A 583 -3.48 -6.22 13.95
N VAL A 584 -4.81 -6.26 13.86
CA VAL A 584 -5.61 -7.51 13.79
C VAL A 584 -5.30 -8.30 12.51
N LEU A 585 -5.28 -7.61 11.36
CA LEU A 585 -4.92 -8.20 10.08
C LEU A 585 -3.47 -8.68 10.06
N LYS A 586 -2.53 -7.93 10.65
CA LYS A 586 -1.14 -8.36 10.80
C LYS A 586 -1.03 -9.63 11.64
N ASN A 587 -1.74 -9.70 12.77
CA ASN A 587 -1.74 -10.87 13.63
C ASN A 587 -2.30 -12.11 12.90
N LEU A 588 -3.40 -11.94 12.16
CA LEU A 588 -3.98 -13.01 11.35
C LEU A 588 -3.04 -13.46 10.22
N PHE A 589 -2.52 -12.55 9.41
CA PHE A 589 -1.69 -12.92 8.25
C PHE A 589 -0.30 -13.43 8.63
N LEU A 590 0.14 -13.25 9.87
CA LEU A 590 1.39 -13.80 10.38
C LEU A 590 1.18 -15.07 11.21
N SER A 591 -0.03 -15.64 11.26
CA SER A 591 -0.34 -16.77 12.13
C SER A 591 -0.16 -18.14 11.46
N GLU A 592 0.16 -19.17 12.25
CA GLU A 592 0.23 -20.56 11.76
C GLU A 592 -1.13 -21.03 11.24
N GLU A 593 -2.23 -20.60 11.85
CA GLU A 593 -3.61 -20.96 11.48
C GLU A 593 -3.95 -20.49 10.06
N PHE A 594 -3.50 -19.28 9.68
CA PHE A 594 -3.70 -18.73 8.34
C PHE A 594 -2.94 -19.52 7.25
N TYR A 595 -1.83 -20.17 7.60
CA TYR A 595 -1.08 -21.02 6.67
C TYR A 595 -1.31 -22.52 6.88
N SER A 596 -2.26 -22.89 7.74
CA SER A 596 -2.56 -24.29 8.02
C SER A 596 -3.20 -25.01 6.84
N SER A 597 -3.18 -26.34 6.86
CA SER A 597 -3.89 -27.17 5.87
C SER A 597 -5.41 -26.91 5.82
N LYS A 598 -5.99 -26.33 6.88
CA LYS A 598 -7.39 -25.89 6.91
C LYS A 598 -7.63 -24.63 6.07
N ALA A 599 -6.63 -23.75 5.94
CA ALA A 599 -6.72 -22.49 5.19
C ALA A 599 -6.31 -22.64 3.72
N LEU A 600 -5.24 -23.39 3.45
CA LEU A 600 -4.62 -23.43 2.12
C LEU A 600 -5.52 -24.11 1.07
N GLY A 601 -6.09 -23.34 0.13
CA GLY A 601 -6.82 -23.88 -1.01
C GLY A 601 -8.10 -24.63 -0.62
N THR A 602 -8.79 -24.19 0.44
CA THR A 602 -10.01 -24.84 0.94
C THR A 602 -11.28 -24.01 0.71
N GLN A 603 -11.14 -22.71 0.45
CA GLN A 603 -12.30 -21.85 0.24
C GLN A 603 -12.62 -21.68 -1.25
N ILE A 604 -13.90 -21.75 -1.58
CA ILE A 604 -14.39 -21.48 -2.93
C ILE A 604 -14.31 -19.98 -3.22
N LYS A 605 -13.61 -19.60 -4.29
CA LYS A 605 -13.52 -18.21 -4.77
C LYS A 605 -14.91 -17.67 -5.08
N SER A 606 -15.26 -16.52 -4.50
CA SER A 606 -16.42 -15.75 -4.96
C SER A 606 -16.25 -15.33 -6.44
N PRO A 607 -17.33 -15.03 -7.16
CA PRO A 607 -17.24 -14.59 -8.56
C PRO A 607 -16.26 -13.44 -8.81
N VAL A 608 -16.24 -12.43 -7.92
CA VAL A 608 -15.30 -11.31 -8.01
C VAL A 608 -13.87 -11.79 -7.82
N GLU A 609 -13.58 -12.61 -6.82
CA GLU A 609 -12.24 -13.15 -6.58
C GLU A 609 -11.74 -14.03 -7.73
N LEU A 610 -12.65 -14.79 -8.35
CA LEU A 610 -12.34 -15.60 -9.51
C LEU A 610 -11.90 -14.71 -10.69
N VAL A 611 -12.75 -13.77 -11.09
CA VAL A 611 -12.50 -12.90 -12.26
C VAL A 611 -11.32 -11.96 -12.02
N VAL A 612 -11.36 -11.17 -10.94
CA VAL A 612 -10.32 -10.20 -10.62
C VAL A 612 -8.99 -10.92 -10.39
N GLY A 613 -9.01 -12.04 -9.68
CA GLY A 613 -7.79 -12.78 -9.40
C GLY A 613 -7.18 -13.43 -10.63
N THR A 614 -8.01 -13.88 -11.58
CA THR A 614 -7.54 -14.34 -12.90
C THR A 614 -6.80 -13.21 -13.61
N LEU A 615 -7.45 -12.04 -13.74
CA LEU A 615 -6.88 -10.90 -14.47
C LEU A 615 -5.59 -10.39 -13.84
N ARG A 616 -5.51 -10.33 -12.51
CA ARG A 616 -4.30 -9.92 -11.79
C ARG A 616 -3.17 -10.93 -11.93
N SER A 617 -3.46 -12.23 -11.79
CA SER A 617 -2.43 -13.27 -11.88
C SER A 617 -1.83 -13.35 -13.28
N LEU A 618 -2.62 -13.03 -14.31
CA LEU A 618 -2.21 -13.00 -15.71
C LEU A 618 -1.70 -11.63 -16.18
N ASN A 619 -1.56 -10.66 -15.27
CA ASN A 619 -1.10 -9.30 -15.57
C ASN A 619 -1.93 -8.56 -16.65
N VAL A 620 -3.24 -8.79 -16.67
CA VAL A 620 -4.15 -8.12 -17.63
C VAL A 620 -4.59 -6.79 -17.03
N ALA A 621 -3.86 -5.73 -17.37
CA ALA A 621 -4.03 -4.40 -16.79
C ALA A 621 -5.16 -3.57 -17.43
N LEU A 622 -5.70 -3.95 -18.60
CA LEU A 622 -6.78 -3.22 -19.25
C LEU A 622 -8.04 -4.08 -19.19
N VAL A 623 -9.12 -3.60 -18.56
CA VAL A 623 -10.45 -4.18 -18.72
C VAL A 623 -11.07 -3.58 -19.97
N PRO A 624 -11.06 -4.27 -21.12
CA PRO A 624 -11.42 -3.64 -22.37
C PRO A 624 -12.95 -3.57 -22.53
N ASN A 625 -13.64 -4.52 -21.88
CA ASN A 625 -15.08 -4.63 -21.86
C ASN A 625 -15.58 -4.89 -20.42
N PRO A 626 -15.65 -3.85 -19.57
CA PRO A 626 -16.09 -4.00 -18.18
C PRO A 626 -17.55 -4.41 -18.07
N ALA A 627 -18.36 -4.17 -19.11
CA ALA A 627 -19.76 -4.60 -19.16
C ALA A 627 -19.88 -6.13 -19.21
N SER A 628 -19.06 -6.82 -20.02
CA SER A 628 -19.06 -8.29 -20.04
C SER A 628 -18.62 -8.90 -18.71
N ILE A 629 -17.68 -8.25 -18.01
CA ILE A 629 -17.30 -8.67 -16.65
C ILE A 629 -18.46 -8.46 -15.68
N ASP A 630 -19.10 -7.29 -15.71
CA ASP A 630 -20.24 -6.98 -14.84
C ASP A 630 -21.38 -7.99 -15.02
N THR A 631 -21.74 -8.31 -16.28
CA THR A 631 -22.73 -9.35 -16.60
C THR A 631 -22.30 -10.73 -16.10
N ALA A 632 -21.05 -11.13 -16.31
CA ALA A 632 -20.57 -12.43 -15.84
C ALA A 632 -20.65 -12.54 -14.30
N LEU A 633 -20.30 -11.48 -13.57
CA LEU A 633 -20.41 -11.43 -12.11
C LEU A 633 -21.87 -11.55 -11.65
N GLN A 634 -22.78 -10.86 -12.32
CA GLN A 634 -24.22 -10.96 -12.09
C GLN A 634 -24.74 -12.39 -12.32
N ASP A 635 -24.40 -13.00 -13.45
CA ASP A 635 -24.83 -14.37 -13.80
C ASP A 635 -24.28 -15.43 -12.83
N MET A 636 -23.10 -15.18 -12.25
CA MET A 636 -22.51 -16.01 -11.20
C MET A 636 -23.09 -15.72 -9.80
N GLY A 637 -23.90 -14.67 -9.64
CA GLY A 637 -24.63 -14.33 -8.43
C GLY A 637 -23.98 -13.30 -7.51
N GLN A 638 -23.00 -12.53 -7.98
CA GLN A 638 -22.33 -11.48 -7.19
C GLN A 638 -22.31 -10.14 -7.95
N GLU A 639 -23.47 -9.51 -8.10
CA GLU A 639 -23.59 -8.16 -8.67
C GLU A 639 -23.16 -7.10 -7.66
N LEU A 640 -22.11 -6.32 -7.96
CA LEU A 640 -21.63 -5.27 -7.04
C LEU A 640 -22.74 -4.24 -6.76
N PHE A 641 -22.81 -3.76 -5.52
CA PHE A 641 -23.90 -2.90 -5.01
C PHE A 641 -25.30 -3.54 -4.96
N GLU A 642 -25.43 -4.84 -5.24
CA GLU A 642 -26.69 -5.57 -5.11
C GLU A 642 -26.48 -6.91 -4.36
N PRO A 643 -26.15 -6.89 -3.06
CA PRO A 643 -26.19 -8.09 -2.24
C PRO A 643 -27.62 -8.69 -2.20
N PRO A 644 -27.78 -10.02 -2.05
CA PRO A 644 -29.08 -10.66 -2.13
C PRO A 644 -30.02 -10.33 -0.95
N ASP A 645 -29.46 -10.06 0.23
CA ASP A 645 -30.17 -9.68 1.44
C ASP A 645 -29.23 -8.89 2.38
N VAL A 646 -29.75 -8.45 3.54
CA VAL A 646 -28.98 -7.71 4.57
C VAL A 646 -27.82 -8.51 5.18
N LYS A 647 -27.82 -9.85 5.07
CA LYS A 647 -26.69 -10.71 5.49
C LYS A 647 -25.57 -10.73 4.44
N GLY A 648 -25.75 -10.06 3.30
CA GLY A 648 -24.78 -9.97 2.23
C GLY A 648 -24.70 -11.22 1.36
N TRP A 649 -23.56 -11.43 0.71
CA TRP A 649 -23.36 -12.62 -0.11
C TRP A 649 -22.99 -13.85 0.73
N ARG A 650 -23.79 -14.91 0.59
CA ARG A 650 -23.43 -16.21 1.14
C ARG A 650 -22.21 -16.75 0.40
N GLY A 651 -21.14 -17.06 1.14
CA GLY A 651 -19.94 -17.70 0.59
C GLY A 651 -20.01 -19.23 0.53
N GLY A 652 -18.99 -19.84 -0.06
CA GLY A 652 -18.81 -21.30 -0.12
C GLY A 652 -19.61 -21.94 -1.27
N ARG A 653 -20.32 -23.04 -0.98
CA ARG A 653 -21.04 -23.83 -2.00
C ARG A 653 -22.19 -23.09 -2.69
N SER A 654 -22.66 -21.98 -2.13
CA SER A 654 -23.59 -21.07 -2.81
C SER A 654 -23.05 -20.59 -4.15
N TRP A 655 -21.74 -20.47 -4.32
CA TRP A 655 -21.12 -20.06 -5.59
C TRP A 655 -21.08 -21.15 -6.65
N VAL A 656 -21.34 -22.41 -6.29
CA VAL A 656 -21.14 -23.56 -7.16
C VAL A 656 -22.41 -24.41 -7.22
N ASN A 657 -23.06 -24.41 -8.37
CA ASN A 657 -24.09 -25.35 -8.77
C ASN A 657 -23.92 -25.63 -10.28
N SER A 658 -24.71 -26.55 -10.85
CA SER A 658 -24.54 -26.97 -12.25
C SER A 658 -24.56 -25.81 -13.26
N SER A 659 -25.42 -24.80 -13.06
CA SER A 659 -25.47 -23.64 -13.96
C SER A 659 -24.34 -22.64 -13.71
N ARG A 660 -24.09 -22.27 -12.44
CA ARG A 660 -23.04 -21.32 -12.07
C ARG A 660 -21.64 -21.82 -12.40
N LEU A 661 -21.39 -23.13 -12.30
CA LEU A 661 -20.10 -23.70 -12.66
C LEU A 661 -19.83 -23.55 -14.17
N LEU A 662 -20.84 -23.80 -15.02
CA LEU A 662 -20.73 -23.56 -16.45
C LEU A 662 -20.52 -22.08 -16.77
N THR A 663 -21.25 -21.17 -16.11
CA THR A 663 -21.05 -19.72 -16.26
C THR A 663 -19.63 -19.31 -15.87
N ARG A 664 -19.08 -19.86 -14.79
CA ARG A 664 -17.70 -19.61 -14.35
C ARG A 664 -16.68 -20.02 -15.41
N TYR A 665 -16.82 -21.22 -15.98
CA TYR A 665 -15.93 -21.70 -17.04
C TYR A 665 -16.04 -20.86 -18.31
N ASN A 666 -17.26 -20.51 -18.72
CA ASN A 666 -17.49 -19.67 -19.89
C ASN A 666 -16.92 -18.26 -19.69
N ALA A 667 -17.13 -17.65 -18.52
CA ALA A 667 -16.62 -16.33 -18.20
C ALA A 667 -15.10 -16.29 -18.23
N ILE A 668 -14.41 -17.26 -17.61
CA ILE A 668 -12.95 -17.30 -17.63
C ILE A 668 -12.43 -17.62 -19.04
N THR A 669 -13.08 -18.51 -19.78
CA THR A 669 -12.70 -18.81 -21.17
C THR A 669 -12.79 -17.57 -22.05
N GLU A 670 -13.86 -16.78 -21.90
CA GLU A 670 -14.03 -15.49 -22.58
C GLU A 670 -12.91 -14.51 -22.18
N LEU A 671 -12.57 -14.45 -20.88
CA LEU A 671 -11.46 -13.64 -20.39
C LEU A 671 -10.08 -14.13 -20.85
N VAL A 672 -9.91 -15.37 -21.30
CA VAL A 672 -8.64 -15.85 -21.86
C VAL A 672 -8.59 -15.64 -23.37
N ARG A 673 -9.72 -15.83 -24.07
CA ARG A 673 -9.77 -15.84 -25.54
C ARG A 673 -10.13 -14.51 -26.18
N ASN A 674 -10.83 -13.62 -25.47
CA ASN A 674 -11.45 -12.43 -26.05
C ASN A 674 -11.20 -11.16 -25.20
N VAL A 675 -9.95 -10.93 -24.79
CA VAL A 675 -9.54 -9.70 -24.09
C VAL A 675 -9.19 -8.62 -25.10
N GLN A 676 -10.05 -7.61 -25.27
CA GLN A 676 -9.74 -6.57 -26.25
C GLN A 676 -8.44 -5.78 -25.94
N GLN A 677 -7.36 -6.06 -26.68
CA GLN A 677 -6.08 -5.35 -26.56
C GLN A 677 -5.93 -4.38 -27.74
N GLY A 678 -5.58 -3.12 -27.47
CA GLY A 678 -5.37 -2.12 -28.54
C GLY A 678 -6.59 -1.80 -29.40
N GLY A 679 -7.81 -2.13 -28.95
CA GLY A 679 -9.06 -1.89 -29.68
C GLY A 679 -9.54 -3.06 -30.55
N GLN A 680 -8.76 -4.14 -30.71
CA GLN A 680 -9.16 -5.38 -31.36
C GLN A 680 -9.48 -6.48 -30.34
N ARG A 681 -10.41 -7.39 -30.64
CA ARG A 681 -10.68 -8.58 -29.80
C ARG A 681 -9.62 -9.63 -30.09
N GLU A 682 -8.61 -9.72 -29.24
CA GLU A 682 -7.61 -10.79 -29.27
C GLU A 682 -7.59 -11.48 -27.89
N GLY A 683 -7.11 -12.72 -27.78
CA GLY A 683 -6.99 -13.36 -26.47
C GLY A 683 -5.81 -12.81 -25.68
N ILE A 684 -5.63 -13.27 -24.44
CA ILE A 684 -4.45 -12.96 -23.62
C ILE A 684 -3.20 -13.36 -24.40
N ASP A 685 -2.22 -12.45 -24.49
CA ASP A 685 -0.92 -12.75 -25.05
C ASP A 685 -0.07 -13.52 -24.03
N VAL A 686 -0.27 -14.84 -23.98
CA VAL A 686 0.46 -15.77 -23.12
C VAL A 686 1.92 -15.87 -23.54
N VAL A 687 2.22 -15.67 -24.82
CA VAL A 687 3.62 -15.58 -25.30
C VAL A 687 4.31 -14.39 -24.62
N ALA A 688 3.68 -13.20 -24.58
CA ALA A 688 4.20 -12.05 -23.85
C ALA A 688 4.32 -12.31 -22.33
N LEU A 689 3.37 -13.03 -21.73
CA LEU A 689 3.42 -13.39 -20.31
C LEU A 689 4.63 -14.27 -19.98
N LEU A 690 5.04 -15.13 -20.92
CA LEU A 690 6.19 -16.02 -20.78
C LEU A 690 7.51 -15.37 -21.25
N GLN A 691 7.50 -14.16 -21.81
CA GLN A 691 8.74 -13.47 -22.18
C GLN A 691 9.57 -13.12 -20.95
N GLY A 692 10.84 -13.54 -20.95
CA GLY A 692 11.77 -13.30 -19.84
C GLY A 692 11.67 -14.31 -18.69
N THR A 693 10.89 -15.38 -18.85
CA THR A 693 10.94 -16.55 -17.95
C THR A 693 12.05 -17.52 -18.38
N GLU A 694 12.47 -18.41 -17.48
CA GLU A 694 13.48 -19.44 -17.75
C GLU A 694 12.91 -20.70 -18.40
N CYS A 695 11.65 -20.69 -18.85
CA CYS A 695 11.02 -21.86 -19.47
C CYS A 695 11.81 -22.27 -20.74
N GLN A 696 12.09 -23.57 -20.90
CA GLN A 696 12.76 -24.13 -22.09
C GLN A 696 11.92 -25.24 -22.77
N THR A 697 11.04 -25.89 -22.01
CA THR A 697 10.23 -27.03 -22.44
C THR A 697 8.73 -26.80 -22.19
N SER A 698 7.87 -27.58 -22.86
CA SER A 698 6.43 -27.58 -22.56
C SER A 698 6.12 -27.90 -21.09
N ALA A 699 6.94 -28.74 -20.46
CA ALA A 699 6.82 -29.05 -19.04
C ALA A 699 7.08 -27.82 -18.15
N ASP A 700 8.10 -27.02 -18.48
CA ASP A 700 8.39 -25.78 -17.76
C ASP A 700 7.26 -24.76 -17.91
N VAL A 701 6.62 -24.72 -19.08
CA VAL A 701 5.46 -23.84 -19.35
C VAL A 701 4.26 -24.26 -18.51
N VAL A 702 3.93 -25.55 -18.46
CA VAL A 702 2.85 -26.08 -17.60
C VAL A 702 3.13 -25.74 -16.16
N ASP A 703 4.34 -25.99 -15.67
CA ASP A 703 4.70 -25.72 -14.27
C ASP A 703 4.65 -24.23 -13.95
N TYR A 704 5.10 -23.36 -14.86
CA TYR A 704 5.03 -21.93 -14.68
C TYR A 704 3.58 -21.43 -14.59
N LEU A 705 2.72 -21.83 -15.54
CA LEU A 705 1.32 -21.40 -15.54
C LEU A 705 0.52 -22.04 -14.40
N ALA A 706 0.79 -23.29 -14.04
CA ALA A 706 0.20 -23.93 -12.86
C ALA A 706 0.61 -23.18 -11.59
N LYS A 707 1.89 -22.85 -11.43
CA LYS A 707 2.38 -22.00 -10.34
C LYS A 707 1.79 -20.60 -10.36
N ALA A 708 1.43 -20.06 -11.53
CA ALA A 708 0.78 -18.75 -11.66
C ALA A 708 -0.71 -18.80 -11.32
N CYS A 709 -1.41 -19.91 -11.59
CA CYS A 709 -2.87 -20.02 -11.50
C CYS A 709 -3.38 -20.76 -10.24
N LEU A 710 -2.66 -21.77 -9.75
CA LEU A 710 -3.14 -22.68 -8.70
C LEU A 710 -2.47 -22.39 -7.36
N VAL A 711 -3.24 -22.42 -6.26
CA VAL A 711 -2.69 -22.28 -4.89
C VAL A 711 -2.09 -23.60 -4.40
N ARG A 712 -2.67 -24.74 -4.83
CA ARG A 712 -2.14 -26.07 -4.57
C ARG A 712 -1.37 -26.59 -5.78
N PRO A 713 -0.29 -27.37 -5.57
CA PRO A 713 0.41 -28.04 -6.66
C PRO A 713 -0.54 -28.93 -7.47
N LEU A 714 -0.31 -28.98 -8.78
CA LEU A 714 -1.04 -29.88 -9.66
C LEU A 714 -0.63 -31.34 -9.39
N GLU A 715 -1.60 -32.26 -9.38
CA GLU A 715 -1.30 -33.69 -9.28
C GLU A 715 -0.44 -34.18 -10.45
N ALA A 716 0.46 -35.13 -10.20
CA ALA A 716 1.42 -35.60 -11.21
C ALA A 716 0.74 -36.17 -12.48
N SER A 717 -0.39 -36.85 -12.33
CA SER A 717 -1.18 -37.39 -13.45
C SER A 717 -1.76 -36.26 -14.33
N LYS A 718 -2.43 -35.28 -13.71
CA LYS A 718 -2.97 -34.10 -14.40
C LYS A 718 -1.87 -33.28 -15.06
N ARG A 719 -0.73 -33.15 -14.39
CA ARG A 719 0.47 -32.50 -14.96
C ARG A 719 0.89 -33.18 -16.24
N GLN A 720 1.03 -34.51 -16.22
CA GLN A 720 1.43 -35.28 -17.38
C GLN A 720 0.44 -35.14 -18.54
N GLU A 721 -0.87 -35.12 -18.26
CA GLU A 721 -1.91 -34.90 -19.26
C GLU A 721 -1.81 -33.52 -19.93
N LEU A 722 -1.63 -32.45 -19.14
CA LEU A 722 -1.44 -31.10 -19.67
C LEU A 722 -0.14 -30.94 -20.47
N VAL A 723 0.94 -31.58 -20.04
CA VAL A 723 2.21 -31.59 -20.77
C VAL A 723 2.05 -32.32 -22.10
N SER A 724 1.36 -33.47 -22.10
CA SER A 724 1.11 -34.24 -23.32
C SER A 724 0.21 -33.48 -24.31
N ASN A 725 -0.76 -32.71 -23.82
CA ASN A 725 -1.60 -31.85 -24.67
C ASN A 725 -0.81 -30.75 -25.41
N LEU A 726 0.34 -30.33 -24.86
CA LEU A 726 1.25 -29.33 -25.44
C LEU A 726 2.37 -29.93 -26.30
N GLU A 727 2.40 -31.26 -26.47
CA GLU A 727 3.35 -31.87 -27.40
C GLU A 727 3.18 -31.24 -28.80
N ASP A 728 4.31 -31.08 -29.50
CA ASP A 728 4.43 -30.36 -30.78
C ASP A 728 4.43 -28.82 -30.74
N LEU A 729 4.68 -28.18 -29.59
CA LEU A 729 5.03 -26.75 -29.60
C LEU A 729 6.39 -26.52 -30.26
N PRO A 730 6.53 -25.52 -31.15
CA PRO A 730 7.83 -25.15 -31.71
C PRO A 730 8.76 -24.68 -30.58
N SER A 731 10.06 -24.76 -30.82
CA SER A 731 11.07 -24.29 -29.85
C SER A 731 10.84 -22.81 -29.49
N ILE A 732 11.17 -22.42 -28.27
CA ILE A 732 10.89 -21.06 -27.76
C ILE A 732 11.51 -19.96 -28.64
N SER A 733 12.65 -20.22 -29.26
CA SER A 733 13.28 -19.31 -30.22
C SER A 733 12.42 -19.03 -31.47
N GLN A 734 11.51 -19.94 -31.83
CA GLN A 734 10.61 -19.83 -32.96
C GLN A 734 9.26 -19.17 -32.60
N TRP A 735 8.96 -18.97 -31.32
CA TRP A 735 7.68 -18.41 -30.88
C TRP A 735 7.42 -17.01 -31.43
N ALA A 736 8.46 -16.18 -31.59
CA ALA A 736 8.32 -14.86 -32.19
C ALA A 736 7.82 -14.93 -33.65
N SER A 737 8.29 -15.93 -34.41
CA SER A 737 7.92 -16.13 -35.82
C SER A 737 6.58 -16.85 -36.02
N GLN A 738 6.11 -17.59 -35.00
CA GLN A 738 4.86 -18.36 -35.04
C GLN A 738 3.87 -17.90 -33.95
N ARG A 739 3.92 -16.61 -33.59
CA ARG A 739 3.29 -16.07 -32.38
C ARG A 739 1.81 -16.43 -32.28
N ASP A 740 1.03 -16.25 -33.34
CA ASP A 740 -0.42 -16.46 -33.31
C ASP A 740 -0.81 -17.92 -33.03
N THR A 741 -0.11 -18.87 -33.67
CA THR A 741 -0.37 -20.31 -33.51
C THR A 741 0.05 -20.77 -32.12
N VAL A 742 1.24 -20.37 -31.67
CA VAL A 742 1.75 -20.69 -30.34
C VAL A 742 0.85 -20.10 -29.26
N ASN A 743 0.49 -18.82 -29.40
CA ASN A 743 -0.34 -18.13 -28.42
C ASN A 743 -1.73 -18.77 -28.30
N ARG A 744 -2.34 -19.22 -29.41
CA ARG A 744 -3.61 -19.97 -29.36
C ARG A 744 -3.49 -21.29 -28.58
N ARG A 745 -2.44 -22.09 -28.81
CA ARG A 745 -2.23 -23.34 -28.04
C ARG A 745 -1.96 -23.06 -26.56
N LEU A 746 -1.23 -21.99 -26.25
CA LEU A 746 -1.00 -21.56 -24.86
C LEU A 746 -2.27 -21.03 -24.19
N GLN A 747 -3.17 -20.37 -24.93
CA GLN A 747 -4.50 -20.00 -24.44
C GLN A 747 -5.35 -21.24 -24.17
N ASP A 748 -5.31 -22.26 -25.03
CA ASP A 748 -6.02 -23.53 -24.81
C ASP A 748 -5.55 -24.20 -23.50
N LEU A 749 -4.24 -24.28 -23.29
CA LEU A 749 -3.66 -24.77 -22.04
C LEU A 749 -4.14 -23.94 -20.83
N LEU A 750 -4.14 -22.62 -20.95
CA LEU A 750 -4.55 -21.75 -19.87
C LEU A 750 -6.03 -21.95 -19.52
N VAL A 751 -6.89 -22.11 -20.54
CA VAL A 751 -8.31 -22.46 -20.37
C VAL A 751 -8.47 -23.81 -19.64
N LEU A 752 -7.67 -24.82 -19.99
CA LEU A 752 -7.69 -26.11 -19.28
C LEU A 752 -7.27 -25.93 -17.81
N LEU A 753 -6.18 -25.21 -17.54
CA LEU A 753 -5.65 -24.96 -16.19
C LEU A 753 -6.64 -24.21 -15.30
N VAL A 754 -7.35 -23.21 -15.82
CA VAL A 754 -8.34 -22.45 -15.03
C VAL A 754 -9.70 -23.13 -14.94
N SER A 755 -9.92 -24.20 -15.71
CA SER A 755 -11.13 -25.03 -15.65
C SER A 755 -11.02 -26.20 -14.67
N VAL A 756 -9.81 -26.51 -14.17
CA VAL A 756 -9.65 -27.56 -13.15
C VAL A 756 -10.36 -27.18 -11.84
N PRO A 757 -10.93 -28.14 -11.10
CA PRO A 757 -11.60 -27.87 -9.82
C PRO A 757 -10.73 -27.09 -8.84
N GLU A 758 -9.43 -27.37 -8.79
CA GLU A 758 -8.47 -26.72 -7.89
C GLU A 758 -8.38 -25.20 -8.12
N TYR A 759 -8.61 -24.73 -9.35
CA TYR A 759 -8.64 -23.30 -9.65
C TYR A 759 -9.82 -22.58 -9.00
N GLN A 760 -10.90 -23.29 -8.68
CA GLN A 760 -12.07 -22.73 -8.01
C GLN A 760 -11.81 -22.44 -6.52
N PHE A 761 -10.72 -22.96 -5.97
CA PHE A 761 -10.36 -22.80 -4.56
C PHE A 761 -9.19 -21.83 -4.36
N GLN A 762 -9.11 -21.19 -3.20
CA GLN A 762 -8.05 -20.26 -2.79
C GLN A 762 -7.64 -20.46 -1.33
#